data_AF-A0A2B7XKU1-F1
#
_entry.id   AF-A0A2B7XKU1-F1
#
_cell.length_a   1.000
_cell.length_b   1.000
_cell.length_c   1.000
_cell.angle_alpha   90.00
_cell.angle_beta   90.00
_cell.angle_gamma   90.00
#
_symmetry.space_group_name_H-M   'P 1'
#
loop_
_entity.id
_entity.type
_entity.pdbx_description
1 polymer ?
#
loop_
_entity_poly.entity_id
_entity_poly.type
_entity_poly.pdbx_seq_one_letter_code
_entity_poly.pdbx_strand_id
1 'polypeptide(L)'
;MSMNPFASLTPFPLPSSSPPTSVFTRTSSFISAFIQLFSDYITHYYSQLCLLSPINAVPAETSRGDIAPREVTSVFCKSVGIPLIVAMAGCLLLLRSLRSPKDGRKGARVLFGKQPTTTNSEGSSSDDTDLSEKEKDKVDVYGRSINSKSAHLKRNGVGDIDPGLLKKHSANISYTTPIATYPSIRTFLYPHPHIEKLPTEPSPLPLLVFIHGLGGSLTQFHPLLTSLVNIAPCFGIDLPGCGLSSFSPKSWAAYSIEALATLVAVAIDQYRDKKRCQKIILIAHSLGCSLSALIASSESPLMLSLRQHIIGMIAICPPAGPPPETKTASFRRLLYTPDLVFDLFRRWDRRGGPHSPSVMRFVGEDADLGTKNLQLRFNQQSKTPVWRRMAWGTLPTYNSAGEAVGGLPGKKVWAGVHVPVLLIGGECDNITKPEEVTKILEYFNSDRGQGNSSDFPKSQLEGADFEDENIDPNVRPSLTEGARSDLTNIASSSGLSKSANATSGGKRGIKAYIFPAPASHALLYDRHTCRTLSGLIQDFFPRHIDSRLSLGWQLQHLTTSGKWDVKNLEKWKAINPVSAVMGDTFVAMKTLREVDEIHTPIPFAQKWRGKIYAVIDISHESPVYDPAQLEKGGIQYHKLPTVSKIPPTVDEVRDFVSLVSRLEEEISTVSKALPDGAPRPVLGVHCHYGFNRTGFFVTSYLIEKKGFSVQGAIDEFEKCRFPGIKHEHFIDTLFVRYCVGLQRASTL
;
A
#
# COMPACT_ATOMS: atom_id res chain seq x y z
N MET A 1 40.57 -69.20 -32.57
CA MET A 1 42.03 -69.06 -32.84
C MET A 1 42.50 -67.87 -32.02
N SER A 2 42.94 -68.09 -30.78
CA SER A 2 44.33 -68.41 -30.40
C SER A 2 45.27 -67.21 -30.51
N MET A 3 45.96 -66.94 -29.40
CA MET A 3 47.26 -66.26 -29.23
C MET A 3 47.31 -64.75 -28.92
N ASN A 4 47.52 -64.47 -27.63
CA ASN A 4 48.60 -63.63 -27.10
C ASN A 4 49.99 -64.12 -27.63
N PRO A 5 51.06 -63.30 -27.73
CA PRO A 5 51.75 -62.83 -26.52
C PRO A 5 52.62 -61.53 -26.59
N PHE A 6 52.91 -61.05 -25.38
CA PHE A 6 54.12 -60.38 -24.85
C PHE A 6 55.32 -60.08 -25.76
N ALA A 7 55.89 -58.88 -25.58
CA ALA A 7 57.35 -58.71 -25.49
C ALA A 7 57.73 -57.50 -24.60
N SER A 8 58.47 -57.79 -23.54
CA SER A 8 59.12 -56.89 -22.59
C SER A 8 60.61 -56.75 -22.93
N LEU A 9 61.16 -55.54 -22.86
CA LEU A 9 62.62 -55.32 -22.72
C LEU A 9 62.89 -54.13 -21.77
N THR A 10 63.49 -54.44 -20.63
CA THR A 10 64.17 -53.58 -19.63
C THR A 10 65.70 -53.62 -19.89
N PRO A 11 66.59 -53.03 -19.05
CA PRO A 11 66.69 -51.70 -18.42
C PRO A 11 68.12 -51.11 -18.60
N PHE A 12 68.42 -49.88 -18.13
CA PHE A 12 69.67 -49.46 -17.44
C PHE A 12 69.65 -47.93 -17.12
N PRO A 13 70.49 -47.39 -16.19
CA PRO A 13 70.00 -46.73 -14.99
C PRO A 13 70.38 -45.24 -14.86
N LEU A 14 69.85 -44.66 -13.79
CA LEU A 14 69.92 -43.28 -13.27
C LEU A 14 71.34 -42.66 -13.20
N PRO A 15 71.39 -41.32 -13.07
CA PRO A 15 71.88 -40.77 -11.80
C PRO A 15 70.90 -39.80 -11.14
N SER A 16 70.95 -39.83 -9.81
CA SER A 16 70.18 -39.04 -8.84
C SER A 16 70.58 -37.57 -8.78
N SER A 17 69.59 -36.68 -8.67
CA SER A 17 69.75 -35.34 -8.09
C SER A 17 68.53 -35.00 -7.20
N SER A 18 68.84 -34.42 -6.05
CA SER A 18 68.00 -34.02 -4.90
C SER A 18 66.76 -33.15 -5.21
N PRO A 19 65.76 -33.09 -4.30
CA PRO A 19 64.50 -32.39 -4.54
C PRO A 19 64.64 -30.87 -4.27
N PRO A 20 63.95 -29.99 -5.03
CA PRO A 20 63.89 -28.58 -4.68
C PRO A 20 62.76 -28.35 -3.66
N THR A 21 63.15 -28.03 -2.44
CA THR A 21 62.29 -27.33 -1.47
C THR A 21 61.97 -25.91 -1.94
N SER A 22 60.77 -25.44 -1.57
CA SER A 22 60.34 -24.03 -1.41
C SER A 22 59.67 -23.27 -2.59
N VAL A 23 58.42 -23.63 -2.90
CA VAL A 23 57.41 -22.64 -3.38
C VAL A 23 56.35 -22.35 -2.30
N PHE A 24 56.11 -23.29 -1.38
CA PHE A 24 55.14 -23.12 -0.28
C PHE A 24 55.60 -22.18 0.84
N THR A 25 56.91 -22.00 1.05
CA THR A 25 57.44 -21.12 2.11
C THR A 25 57.45 -19.64 1.70
N ARG A 26 57.50 -19.30 0.39
CA ARG A 26 57.41 -17.90 -0.07
C ARG A 26 55.98 -17.35 -0.06
N THR A 27 54.96 -18.17 -0.34
CA THR A 27 53.56 -17.74 -0.32
C THR A 27 53.02 -17.59 1.10
N SER A 28 53.44 -18.47 2.02
CA SER A 28 53.15 -18.35 3.46
C SER A 28 53.79 -17.09 4.07
N SER A 29 55.03 -16.78 3.69
CA SER A 29 55.74 -15.56 4.13
C SER A 29 55.06 -14.27 3.67
N PHE A 30 54.54 -14.22 2.43
CA PHE A 30 53.82 -13.05 1.91
C PHE A 30 52.46 -12.84 2.59
N ILE A 31 51.71 -13.91 2.85
CA ILE A 31 50.42 -13.82 3.54
C ILE A 31 50.63 -13.42 5.01
N SER A 32 51.64 -13.97 5.67
CA SER A 32 52.00 -13.58 7.05
C SER A 32 52.46 -12.13 7.13
N ALA A 33 53.27 -11.66 6.17
CA ALA A 33 53.73 -10.27 6.12
C ALA A 33 52.58 -9.30 5.85
N PHE A 34 51.60 -9.67 5.00
CA PHE A 34 50.43 -8.84 4.71
C PHE A 34 49.45 -8.77 5.90
N ILE A 35 49.29 -9.88 6.64
CA ILE A 35 48.49 -9.91 7.86
C ILE A 35 49.19 -9.11 8.98
N GLN A 36 50.52 -9.19 9.10
CA GLN A 36 51.28 -8.35 10.04
C GLN A 36 51.19 -6.87 9.68
N LEU A 37 51.35 -6.48 8.40
CA LEU A 37 51.17 -5.09 7.96
C LEU A 37 49.77 -4.54 8.27
N PHE A 38 48.74 -5.38 8.13
CA PHE A 38 47.37 -5.01 8.47
C PHE A 38 47.14 -4.92 9.98
N SER A 39 47.72 -5.85 10.75
CA SER A 39 47.70 -5.83 12.21
C SER A 39 48.42 -4.61 12.76
N ASP A 40 49.59 -4.27 12.22
CA ASP A 40 50.39 -3.11 12.62
C ASP A 40 49.70 -1.79 12.25
N TYR A 41 49.01 -1.73 11.10
CA TYR A 41 48.18 -0.60 10.70
C TYR A 41 46.99 -0.38 11.66
N ILE A 42 46.31 -1.46 12.06
CA ILE A 42 45.22 -1.38 13.04
C ILE A 42 45.74 -1.03 14.44
N THR A 43 46.90 -1.58 14.84
CA THR A 43 47.49 -1.33 16.17
C THR A 43 48.03 0.11 16.28
N HIS A 44 48.64 0.64 15.22
CA HIS A 44 49.09 2.04 15.14
C HIS A 44 47.91 3.03 15.08
N TYR A 45 46.78 2.64 14.50
CA TYR A 45 45.57 3.46 14.50
C TYR A 45 44.88 3.46 15.87
N TYR A 46 44.85 2.31 16.56
CA TYR A 46 44.31 2.20 17.91
C TYR A 46 45.19 2.89 18.97
N SER A 47 46.52 2.87 18.83
CA SER A 47 47.42 3.58 19.76
C SER A 47 47.30 5.10 19.66
N GLN A 48 47.00 5.65 18.47
CA GLN A 48 46.68 7.07 18.30
C GLN A 48 45.30 7.46 18.87
N LEU A 49 44.34 6.53 18.93
CA LEU A 49 43.03 6.75 19.53
C LEU A 49 43.04 6.68 21.07
N CYS A 50 44.01 5.99 21.68
CA CYS A 50 44.16 5.88 23.14
C CYS A 50 44.97 7.01 23.80
N LEU A 51 45.44 8.01 23.05
CA LEU A 51 46.15 9.18 23.60
C LEU A 51 45.26 10.38 23.93
N LEU A 52 43.93 10.24 23.88
CA LEU A 52 42.98 11.29 24.24
C LEU A 52 41.90 10.80 25.21
N SER A 53 42.29 10.61 26.48
CA SER A 53 41.50 10.82 27.72
C SER A 53 42.34 10.33 28.92
N PRO A 54 42.18 10.84 30.16
CA PRO A 54 41.01 11.53 30.72
C PRO A 54 41.33 12.81 31.54
N ILE A 55 40.30 13.54 32.01
CA ILE A 55 40.14 14.01 33.42
C ILE A 55 38.72 14.57 33.62
N ASN A 56 38.09 14.12 34.72
CA ASN A 56 36.84 14.61 35.31
C ASN A 56 37.02 16.00 35.96
N ALA A 57 36.07 16.93 35.78
CA ALA A 57 35.66 17.92 36.80
C ALA A 57 34.33 18.62 36.45
N VAL A 58 33.60 19.00 37.51
CA VAL A 58 32.24 19.57 37.69
C VAL A 58 32.03 20.96 37.00
N PRO A 59 30.76 21.44 36.77
CA PRO A 59 30.45 22.38 35.70
C PRO A 59 30.42 23.86 36.12
N ALA A 60 30.72 24.74 35.16
CA ALA A 60 30.40 26.16 35.21
C ALA A 60 29.93 26.64 33.83
N GLU A 61 28.90 27.48 33.83
CA GLU A 61 28.21 28.06 32.67
C GLU A 61 29.15 28.85 31.74
N THR A 62 28.97 28.71 30.42
CA THR A 62 28.50 29.78 29.50
C THR A 62 28.78 29.45 28.01
N SER A 63 27.72 29.65 27.21
CA SER A 63 27.67 30.06 25.80
C SER A 63 28.37 29.25 24.68
N ARG A 64 27.49 28.76 23.78
CA ARG A 64 27.53 28.88 22.31
C ARG A 64 28.45 27.91 21.52
N GLY A 65 27.81 26.88 20.98
CA GLY A 65 28.17 26.30 19.68
C GLY A 65 28.46 24.79 19.70
N ASP A 66 27.43 23.95 19.76
CA ASP A 66 27.60 22.49 19.64
C ASP A 66 27.27 21.98 18.23
N ILE A 67 28.31 21.48 17.57
CA ILE A 67 28.22 20.57 16.44
C ILE A 67 27.70 19.23 16.96
N ALA A 68 26.54 18.79 16.47
CA ALA A 68 25.90 17.56 16.91
C ALA A 68 26.74 16.31 16.55
N PRO A 69 26.72 15.25 17.39
CA PRO A 69 27.48 14.00 17.19
C PRO A 69 27.07 13.15 15.97
N ARG A 70 26.22 13.69 15.08
CA ARG A 70 25.71 13.03 13.87
C ARG A 70 26.59 13.22 12.63
N GLU A 71 27.54 14.16 12.64
CA GLU A 71 28.53 14.24 11.55
C GLU A 71 29.59 13.12 11.63
N VAL A 72 29.87 12.63 12.84
CA VAL A 72 30.88 11.59 13.08
C VAL A 72 30.46 10.26 12.47
N THR A 73 29.16 9.89 12.50
CA THR A 73 28.64 8.64 11.90
C THR A 73 28.56 8.69 10.37
N SER A 74 28.31 9.87 9.79
CA SER A 74 28.34 10.13 8.34
C SER A 74 29.76 10.02 7.78
N VAL A 75 30.75 10.55 8.52
CA VAL A 75 32.16 10.42 8.16
C VAL A 75 32.64 8.98 8.36
N PHE A 76 32.20 8.28 9.43
CA PHE A 76 32.54 6.87 9.69
C PHE A 76 32.08 5.92 8.57
N CYS A 77 30.88 6.13 8.02
CA CYS A 77 30.42 5.33 6.87
C CYS A 77 31.17 5.63 5.57
N LYS A 78 31.64 6.87 5.38
CA LYS A 78 32.43 7.27 4.19
C LYS A 78 33.90 6.84 4.31
N SER A 79 34.47 6.81 5.50
CA SER A 79 35.87 6.46 5.76
C SER A 79 36.09 4.95 5.89
N VAL A 80 35.12 4.18 6.37
CA VAL A 80 35.25 2.72 6.55
C VAL A 80 34.61 1.91 5.41
N GLY A 81 33.56 2.42 4.77
CA GLY A 81 32.83 1.70 3.73
C GLY A 81 33.60 1.52 2.41
N ILE A 82 34.35 2.54 1.98
CA ILE A 82 35.10 2.51 0.73
C ILE A 82 36.32 1.56 0.82
N PRO A 83 37.14 1.59 1.90
CA PRO A 83 38.23 0.63 2.07
C PRO A 83 37.73 -0.82 2.20
N LEU A 84 36.60 -1.05 2.86
CA LEU A 84 36.01 -2.39 2.98
C LEU A 84 35.54 -2.94 1.61
N ILE A 85 34.98 -2.09 0.75
CA ILE A 85 34.59 -2.46 -0.62
C ILE A 85 35.82 -2.82 -1.47
N VAL A 86 36.91 -2.06 -1.34
CA VAL A 86 38.18 -2.33 -2.03
C VAL A 86 38.82 -3.62 -1.51
N ALA A 87 38.81 -3.84 -0.19
CA ALA A 87 39.32 -5.06 0.43
C ALA A 87 38.53 -6.31 0.02
N MET A 88 37.20 -6.22 -0.02
CA MET A 88 36.34 -7.33 -0.44
C MET A 88 36.47 -7.64 -1.93
N ALA A 89 36.67 -6.62 -2.78
CA ALA A 89 36.97 -6.80 -4.20
C ALA A 89 38.36 -7.41 -4.43
N GLY A 90 39.37 -6.98 -3.65
CA GLY A 90 40.73 -7.53 -3.67
C GLY A 90 40.79 -9.00 -3.26
N CYS A 91 40.10 -9.39 -2.19
CA CYS A 91 40.01 -10.78 -1.75
C CYS A 91 39.35 -11.69 -2.80
N LEU A 92 38.35 -11.19 -3.53
CA LEU A 92 37.66 -11.97 -4.56
C LEU A 92 38.53 -12.18 -5.83
N LEU A 93 39.37 -11.19 -6.17
CA LEU A 93 40.32 -11.29 -7.28
C LEU A 93 41.49 -12.24 -6.94
N LEU A 94 41.96 -12.22 -5.69
CA LEU A 94 42.95 -13.17 -5.19
C LEU A 94 42.41 -14.61 -5.16
N LEU A 95 41.16 -14.81 -4.73
CA LEU A 95 40.50 -16.13 -4.76
C LEU A 95 40.24 -16.65 -6.17
N ARG A 96 40.08 -15.77 -7.16
CA ARG A 96 39.99 -16.13 -8.59
C ARG A 96 41.36 -16.49 -9.19
N SER A 97 42.42 -15.79 -8.78
CA SER A 97 43.80 -16.09 -9.20
C SER A 97 44.30 -17.44 -8.67
N LEU A 98 43.78 -17.89 -7.52
CA LEU A 98 44.12 -19.16 -6.89
C LEU A 98 43.35 -20.38 -7.43
N ARG A 99 42.46 -20.21 -8.44
CA ARG A 99 41.80 -21.34 -9.12
C ARG A 99 42.43 -21.59 -10.48
N SER A 100 43.39 -22.52 -10.51
CA SER A 100 43.92 -23.10 -11.75
C SER A 100 42.86 -23.99 -12.44
N PRO A 101 42.77 -24.02 -13.79
CA PRO A 101 41.77 -24.81 -14.51
C PRO A 101 42.10 -26.30 -14.46
N LYS A 102 41.11 -27.15 -14.15
CA LYS A 102 41.25 -28.61 -14.30
C LYS A 102 40.75 -29.05 -15.68
N ASP A 103 41.64 -29.70 -16.40
CA ASP A 103 41.46 -30.36 -17.69
C ASP A 103 40.37 -31.44 -17.69
N GLY A 104 39.73 -31.58 -18.86
CA GLY A 104 38.68 -32.55 -19.13
C GLY A 104 39.20 -33.98 -19.39
N ARG A 105 38.34 -34.96 -19.09
CA ARG A 105 38.43 -36.32 -19.64
C ARG A 105 37.05 -36.79 -20.11
N LYS A 106 37.04 -37.31 -21.34
CA LYS A 106 35.94 -37.94 -22.06
C LYS A 106 35.55 -39.28 -21.40
N GLY A 107 34.25 -39.60 -21.43
CA GLY A 107 33.68 -40.91 -21.10
C GLY A 107 32.42 -41.15 -21.94
N ALA A 108 32.24 -42.39 -22.39
CA ALA A 108 31.56 -42.80 -23.63
C ALA A 108 30.01 -42.74 -23.66
N ARG A 109 29.50 -42.63 -24.90
CA ARG A 109 28.12 -42.91 -25.33
C ARG A 109 27.80 -44.40 -25.23
N VAL A 110 26.59 -44.73 -24.75
CA VAL A 110 25.85 -45.94 -25.13
C VAL A 110 24.46 -45.53 -25.60
N LEU A 111 24.06 -46.11 -26.73
CA LEU A 111 22.85 -45.90 -27.53
C LEU A 111 21.64 -46.73 -27.01
N PHE A 112 20.49 -46.46 -27.65
CA PHE A 112 19.17 -47.14 -27.69
C PHE A 112 18.05 -46.36 -26.98
N GLY A 113 16.92 -46.01 -27.60
CA GLY A 113 16.39 -46.28 -28.93
C GLY A 113 15.18 -45.36 -29.25
N LYS A 114 14.87 -45.24 -30.54
CA LYS A 114 13.75 -44.45 -31.11
C LYS A 114 12.38 -45.12 -30.85
N GLN A 115 11.38 -44.26 -30.56
CA GLN A 115 9.96 -44.19 -31.00
C GLN A 115 9.17 -45.48 -31.37
N PRO A 116 7.83 -45.52 -31.14
CA PRO A 116 6.92 -44.81 -32.05
C PRO A 116 5.63 -44.21 -31.43
N THR A 117 5.09 -43.27 -32.21
CA THR A 117 3.72 -42.76 -32.23
C THR A 117 2.69 -43.83 -32.54
N THR A 118 1.55 -43.82 -31.83
CA THR A 118 0.29 -44.44 -32.30
C THR A 118 -0.89 -43.55 -31.95
N THR A 119 -1.58 -43.11 -32.98
CA THR A 119 -2.99 -42.68 -33.01
C THR A 119 -3.90 -43.84 -32.62
N ASN A 120 -4.98 -43.57 -31.88
CA ASN A 120 -6.25 -44.27 -32.04
C ASN A 120 -7.40 -43.42 -31.50
N SER A 121 -8.48 -43.45 -32.25
CA SER A 121 -9.75 -42.75 -32.11
C SER A 121 -10.81 -43.61 -31.41
N GLU A 122 -11.89 -42.93 -31.02
CA GLU A 122 -13.25 -43.40 -30.71
C GLU A 122 -13.59 -43.93 -29.31
N GLY A 123 -14.74 -43.42 -28.80
CA GLY A 123 -15.41 -43.93 -27.60
C GLY A 123 -16.15 -42.86 -26.79
N SER A 124 -17.21 -42.28 -27.35
CA SER A 124 -18.16 -41.37 -26.70
C SER A 124 -18.87 -41.95 -25.47
N SER A 125 -19.15 -41.13 -24.44
CA SER A 125 -20.46 -41.16 -23.77
C SER A 125 -20.81 -39.77 -23.24
N SER A 126 -21.78 -39.17 -23.90
CA SER A 126 -22.51 -37.95 -23.56
C SER A 126 -23.34 -38.12 -22.29
N ASP A 127 -23.35 -37.10 -21.44
CA ASP A 127 -24.58 -36.63 -20.79
C ASP A 127 -24.38 -35.15 -20.43
N ASP A 128 -24.62 -34.31 -21.44
CA ASP A 128 -24.82 -32.87 -21.28
C ASP A 128 -26.28 -32.63 -20.87
N THR A 129 -26.50 -32.26 -19.61
CA THR A 129 -27.71 -31.51 -19.23
C THR A 129 -27.51 -30.03 -19.58
N ASP A 130 -28.07 -29.70 -20.73
CA ASP A 130 -28.54 -28.43 -21.24
C ASP A 130 -28.67 -27.28 -20.21
N LEU A 131 -27.79 -26.27 -20.33
CA LEU A 131 -27.98 -24.94 -19.75
C LEU A 131 -28.02 -23.90 -20.87
N SER A 132 -29.25 -23.67 -21.36
CA SER A 132 -29.79 -22.51 -22.06
C SER A 132 -28.82 -21.54 -22.77
N GLU A 133 -29.03 -21.39 -24.08
CA GLU A 133 -28.40 -20.45 -25.02
C GLU A 133 -28.65 -18.94 -24.76
N LYS A 134 -28.50 -18.45 -23.51
CA LYS A 134 -28.69 -17.03 -23.14
C LYS A 134 -27.46 -16.35 -22.52
N GLU A 135 -26.25 -16.91 -22.71
CA GLU A 135 -24.99 -16.29 -22.23
C GLU A 135 -23.98 -15.93 -23.32
N LYS A 136 -24.39 -15.86 -24.59
CA LYS A 136 -23.59 -15.20 -25.63
C LYS A 136 -23.94 -13.72 -25.66
N ASP A 137 -22.95 -12.86 -25.43
CA ASP A 137 -22.99 -11.38 -25.43
C ASP A 137 -23.40 -10.66 -24.12
N LYS A 138 -22.74 -10.96 -22.99
CA LYS A 138 -22.68 -9.99 -21.88
C LYS A 138 -21.54 -9.00 -22.13
N VAL A 139 -21.95 -7.75 -22.38
CA VAL A 139 -21.09 -6.57 -22.45
C VAL A 139 -21.14 -5.91 -21.06
N ASP A 140 -20.00 -5.51 -20.51
CA ASP A 140 -20.01 -4.81 -19.21
C ASP A 140 -20.58 -3.39 -19.33
N VAL A 141 -20.81 -2.72 -18.19
CA VAL A 141 -21.41 -1.36 -18.09
C VAL A 141 -20.65 -0.29 -18.89
N TYR A 142 -19.42 -0.57 -19.32
CA TYR A 142 -18.57 0.30 -20.12
C TYR A 142 -18.56 -0.08 -21.62
N GLY A 143 -19.44 -0.98 -22.05
CA GLY A 143 -19.52 -1.41 -23.44
C GLY A 143 -18.42 -2.40 -23.84
N ARG A 144 -17.82 -3.14 -22.89
CA ARG A 144 -16.68 -4.04 -23.17
C ARG A 144 -17.11 -5.49 -23.36
N SER A 145 -16.62 -6.12 -24.41
CA SER A 145 -16.71 -7.58 -24.61
C SER A 145 -15.86 -8.29 -23.55
N ILE A 146 -16.46 -9.24 -22.84
CA ILE A 146 -15.79 -10.08 -21.83
C ILE A 146 -14.71 -11.01 -22.46
N ASN A 147 -14.54 -11.00 -23.79
CA ASN A 147 -13.59 -11.85 -24.52
C ASN A 147 -12.19 -11.26 -24.79
N SER A 148 -11.74 -10.27 -24.01
CA SER A 148 -10.29 -10.02 -23.90
C SER A 148 -9.73 -11.04 -22.91
N LYS A 149 -9.28 -12.21 -23.40
CA LYS A 149 -8.64 -13.33 -22.66
C LYS A 149 -7.96 -12.88 -21.35
N SER A 150 -8.74 -12.74 -20.28
CA SER A 150 -8.24 -12.53 -18.94
C SER A 150 -7.87 -13.91 -18.46
N ALA A 151 -6.60 -14.28 -18.58
CA ALA A 151 -6.07 -15.33 -17.75
C ALA A 151 -6.15 -14.80 -16.31
N HIS A 152 -7.29 -15.03 -15.63
CA HIS A 152 -7.35 -14.93 -14.19
C HIS A 152 -6.13 -15.68 -13.68
N LEU A 153 -5.24 -14.98 -12.98
CA LEU A 153 -3.97 -15.54 -12.55
C LEU A 153 -4.31 -16.78 -11.68
N LYS A 154 -4.07 -17.99 -12.21
CA LYS A 154 -4.18 -19.23 -11.43
C LYS A 154 -3.15 -19.16 -10.32
N ARG A 155 -3.60 -18.81 -9.11
CA ARG A 155 -2.73 -18.44 -7.98
C ARG A 155 -3.12 -19.23 -6.73
N ASN A 156 -2.67 -20.48 -6.69
CA ASN A 156 -2.91 -21.38 -5.55
C ASN A 156 -1.59 -21.85 -4.89
N GLY A 157 -0.48 -21.15 -5.12
CA GLY A 157 0.80 -21.49 -4.50
C GLY A 157 0.91 -20.99 -3.06
N VAL A 158 1.54 -21.79 -2.18
CA VAL A 158 1.82 -21.49 -0.76
C VAL A 158 2.62 -20.19 -0.54
N GLY A 159 3.23 -19.63 -1.60
CA GLY A 159 3.95 -18.34 -1.58
C GLY A 159 3.15 -17.14 -2.10
N ASP A 160 1.85 -17.28 -2.40
CA ASP A 160 1.03 -16.16 -2.86
C ASP A 160 0.50 -15.30 -1.70
N ILE A 161 1.23 -14.23 -1.42
CA ILE A 161 1.02 -13.32 -0.28
C ILE A 161 0.34 -12.00 -0.68
N ASP A 162 -0.23 -11.94 -1.87
CA ASP A 162 -0.92 -10.76 -2.42
C ASP A 162 -2.33 -10.61 -1.84
N PRO A 163 -2.77 -9.40 -1.44
CA PRO A 163 -4.07 -9.22 -0.81
C PRO A 163 -5.24 -9.68 -1.69
N GLY A 164 -6.30 -10.18 -1.05
CA GLY A 164 -7.45 -10.79 -1.73
C GLY A 164 -8.13 -9.88 -2.77
N LEU A 165 -8.26 -8.58 -2.47
CA LEU A 165 -8.81 -7.58 -3.38
C LEU A 165 -7.98 -7.49 -4.67
N LEU A 166 -6.67 -7.35 -4.53
CA LEU A 166 -5.77 -7.25 -5.67
C LEU A 166 -5.67 -8.56 -6.44
N LYS A 167 -5.69 -9.71 -5.74
CA LYS A 167 -5.65 -11.04 -6.35
C LYS A 167 -6.85 -11.32 -7.25
N LYS A 168 -8.05 -10.91 -6.83
CA LYS A 168 -9.30 -11.11 -7.59
C LYS A 168 -9.44 -10.18 -8.80
N HIS A 169 -8.91 -8.97 -8.70
CA HIS A 169 -9.16 -7.87 -9.65
C HIS A 169 -7.91 -7.42 -10.42
N SER A 170 -6.86 -8.25 -10.47
CA SER A 170 -5.68 -8.00 -11.30
C SER A 170 -5.54 -9.02 -12.42
N ALA A 171 -5.09 -8.55 -13.59
CA ALA A 171 -4.67 -9.36 -14.72
C ALA A 171 -3.33 -8.87 -15.30
N ASN A 172 -2.59 -9.72 -15.99
CA ASN A 172 -1.39 -9.31 -16.71
C ASN A 172 -1.75 -8.91 -18.14
N ILE A 173 -1.44 -7.67 -18.51
CA ILE A 173 -1.81 -7.06 -19.79
C ILE A 173 -0.55 -6.56 -20.48
N SER A 174 -0.51 -6.68 -21.81
CA SER A 174 0.56 -6.11 -22.63
C SER A 174 0.21 -4.67 -23.01
N TYR A 175 1.17 -3.75 -22.89
CA TYR A 175 1.03 -2.37 -23.34
C TYR A 175 2.12 -2.01 -24.34
N THR A 176 1.74 -1.34 -25.41
CA THR A 176 2.67 -0.81 -26.41
C THR A 176 2.64 0.70 -26.36
N THR A 177 3.80 1.32 -26.14
CA THR A 177 3.98 2.78 -26.19
C THR A 177 4.87 3.15 -27.37
N PRO A 178 4.96 4.45 -27.73
CA PRO A 178 5.92 4.90 -28.74
C PRO A 178 7.39 4.59 -28.42
N ILE A 179 7.71 4.31 -27.15
CA ILE A 179 9.08 4.08 -26.67
C ILE A 179 9.39 2.58 -26.60
N ALA A 180 8.45 1.76 -26.12
CA ALA A 180 8.69 0.36 -25.84
C ALA A 180 7.39 -0.46 -25.76
N THR A 181 7.50 -1.77 -26.00
CA THR A 181 6.44 -2.74 -25.71
C THR A 181 6.72 -3.44 -24.38
N TYR A 182 5.77 -3.38 -23.47
CA TYR A 182 5.79 -4.01 -22.16
C TYR A 182 4.86 -5.23 -22.18
N PRO A 183 5.39 -6.46 -22.31
CA PRO A 183 4.60 -7.63 -22.68
C PRO A 183 3.67 -8.14 -21.57
N SER A 184 3.98 -7.86 -20.30
CA SER A 184 3.18 -8.34 -19.18
C SER A 184 3.31 -7.39 -18.00
N ILE A 185 2.32 -6.54 -17.84
CA ILE A 185 2.14 -5.56 -16.78
C ILE A 185 0.90 -5.93 -15.97
N ARG A 186 1.07 -6.13 -14.66
CA ARG A 186 -0.06 -6.35 -13.77
C ARG A 186 -0.89 -5.08 -13.74
N THR A 187 -2.15 -5.24 -14.12
CA THR A 187 -3.17 -4.20 -14.20
C THR A 187 -4.30 -4.55 -13.26
N PHE A 188 -4.56 -3.65 -12.32
CA PHE A 188 -5.67 -3.72 -11.38
C PHE A 188 -6.82 -2.87 -11.90
N LEU A 189 -8.02 -3.44 -11.91
CA LEU A 189 -9.24 -2.73 -12.24
C LEU A 189 -10.37 -3.20 -11.32
N TYR A 190 -10.92 -2.26 -10.55
CA TYR A 190 -12.07 -2.50 -9.69
C TYR A 190 -13.21 -1.56 -10.08
N PRO A 191 -14.30 -2.07 -10.68
CA PRO A 191 -15.48 -1.26 -10.93
C PRO A 191 -16.15 -0.88 -9.61
N HIS A 192 -16.73 0.33 -9.53
CA HIS A 192 -17.45 0.73 -8.34
C HIS A 192 -18.67 -0.21 -8.11
N PRO A 193 -18.89 -0.76 -6.90
CA PRO A 193 -19.88 -1.82 -6.66
C PRO A 193 -21.32 -1.43 -7.04
N HIS A 194 -21.63 -0.14 -6.97
CA HIS A 194 -22.96 0.39 -7.25
C HIS A 194 -22.99 1.34 -8.43
N ILE A 195 -22.03 1.23 -9.36
CA ILE A 195 -21.91 2.18 -10.48
C ILE A 195 -23.19 2.27 -11.34
N GLU A 196 -23.94 1.18 -11.46
CA GLU A 196 -25.20 1.12 -12.22
C GLU A 196 -26.33 1.93 -11.57
N LYS A 197 -26.26 2.14 -10.26
CA LYS A 197 -27.29 2.84 -9.48
C LYS A 197 -27.02 4.33 -9.33
N LEU A 198 -25.84 4.79 -9.75
CA LEU A 198 -25.43 6.18 -9.58
C LEU A 198 -25.67 6.98 -10.87
N PRO A 199 -26.01 8.28 -10.76
CA PRO A 199 -26.11 9.17 -11.91
C PRO A 199 -24.81 9.19 -12.73
N THR A 200 -24.98 9.23 -14.05
CA THR A 200 -23.86 9.17 -14.99
C THR A 200 -23.80 10.34 -15.97
N GLU A 201 -24.71 11.30 -15.82
CA GLU A 201 -24.64 12.60 -16.46
C GLU A 201 -24.01 13.63 -15.50
N PRO A 202 -23.17 14.56 -15.99
CA PRO A 202 -22.69 14.70 -17.38
C PRO A 202 -21.60 13.68 -17.77
N SER A 203 -21.01 12.98 -16.79
CA SER A 203 -20.03 11.90 -17.00
C SER A 203 -20.13 10.86 -15.88
N PRO A 204 -19.60 9.64 -16.03
CA PRO A 204 -19.52 8.66 -14.94
C PRO A 204 -18.70 9.18 -13.76
N LEU A 205 -18.71 8.44 -12.64
CA LEU A 205 -17.80 8.69 -11.54
C LEU A 205 -16.33 8.71 -12.02
N PRO A 206 -15.51 9.64 -11.51
CA PRO A 206 -14.09 9.70 -11.84
C PRO A 206 -13.36 8.38 -11.57
N LEU A 207 -12.39 8.04 -12.41
CA LEU A 207 -11.50 6.91 -12.23
C LEU A 207 -10.34 7.29 -11.29
N LEU A 208 -10.23 6.61 -10.15
CA LEU A 208 -9.09 6.77 -9.24
C LEU A 208 -7.91 5.94 -9.73
N VAL A 209 -6.79 6.57 -10.01
CA VAL A 209 -5.60 5.92 -10.59
C VAL A 209 -4.46 5.89 -9.58
N PHE A 210 -4.03 4.69 -9.20
CA PHE A 210 -2.99 4.45 -8.20
C PHE A 210 -1.62 4.21 -8.85
N ILE A 211 -0.62 5.03 -8.50
CA ILE A 211 0.72 5.01 -9.10
C ILE A 211 1.78 4.91 -8.00
N HIS A 212 2.46 3.76 -7.93
CA HIS A 212 3.44 3.48 -6.88
C HIS A 212 4.83 4.08 -7.16
N GLY A 213 5.64 4.16 -6.11
CA GLY A 213 7.00 4.70 -6.15
C GLY A 213 8.08 3.72 -6.62
N LEU A 214 9.33 4.19 -6.57
CA LEU A 214 10.53 3.44 -6.95
C LEU A 214 10.68 2.16 -6.10
N GLY A 215 10.78 1.00 -6.76
CA GLY A 215 10.92 -0.29 -6.06
C GLY A 215 9.66 -0.74 -5.31
N GLY A 216 8.55 -0.02 -5.47
CA GLY A 216 7.25 -0.31 -4.88
C GLY A 216 6.39 -1.27 -5.70
N SER A 217 5.12 -1.37 -5.30
CA SER A 217 4.05 -2.07 -6.04
C SER A 217 2.67 -1.58 -5.62
N LEU A 218 1.63 -1.92 -6.36
CA LEU A 218 0.23 -1.65 -6.01
C LEU A 218 -0.17 -2.21 -4.64
N THR A 219 0.51 -3.26 -4.16
CA THR A 219 0.26 -3.83 -2.83
C THR A 219 0.47 -2.80 -1.71
N GLN A 220 1.31 -1.77 -1.90
CA GLN A 220 1.48 -0.68 -0.94
C GLN A 220 0.22 0.15 -0.76
N PHE A 221 -0.64 0.26 -1.78
CA PHE A 221 -1.91 0.97 -1.69
C PHE A 221 -3.04 0.13 -1.08
N HIS A 222 -2.81 -1.16 -0.76
CA HIS A 222 -3.89 -2.04 -0.31
C HIS A 222 -4.72 -1.48 0.86
N PRO A 223 -4.11 -0.92 1.93
CA PRO A 223 -4.87 -0.32 3.03
C PRO A 223 -5.75 0.88 2.62
N LEU A 224 -5.31 1.69 1.64
CA LEU A 224 -6.15 2.75 1.07
C LEU A 224 -7.23 2.20 0.14
N LEU A 225 -6.88 1.22 -0.70
CA LEU A 225 -7.80 0.61 -1.66
C LEU A 225 -9.01 0.01 -0.96
N THR A 226 -8.85 -0.62 0.20
CA THR A 226 -9.98 -1.18 0.97
C THR A 226 -11.05 -0.15 1.34
N SER A 227 -10.68 1.14 1.42
CA SER A 227 -11.62 2.24 1.64
C SER A 227 -12.10 2.83 0.31
N LEU A 228 -11.18 3.18 -0.59
CA LEU A 228 -11.48 3.99 -1.78
C LEU A 228 -12.26 3.24 -2.87
N VAL A 229 -12.20 1.91 -2.93
CA VAL A 229 -13.01 1.11 -3.87
C VAL A 229 -14.52 1.26 -3.68
N ASN A 230 -14.94 1.72 -2.50
CA ASN A 230 -16.33 1.97 -2.16
C ASN A 230 -16.82 3.35 -2.58
N ILE A 231 -15.94 4.19 -3.14
CA ILE A 231 -16.20 5.60 -3.46
C ILE A 231 -16.17 5.83 -4.97
N ALA A 232 -15.25 5.17 -5.67
CA ALA A 232 -15.10 5.34 -7.10
C ALA A 232 -14.45 4.12 -7.74
N PRO A 233 -14.61 3.93 -9.07
CA PRO A 233 -13.87 2.92 -9.79
C PRO A 233 -12.36 3.17 -9.63
N CYS A 234 -11.61 2.10 -9.35
CA CYS A 234 -10.19 2.17 -9.06
C CYS A 234 -9.38 1.43 -10.14
N PHE A 235 -8.26 2.02 -10.53
CA PHE A 235 -7.34 1.48 -11.53
C PHE A 235 -5.90 1.67 -11.08
N GLY A 236 -5.01 0.76 -11.45
CA GLY A 236 -3.58 0.94 -11.23
C GLY A 236 -2.76 -0.11 -11.97
N ILE A 237 -1.47 0.16 -12.16
CA ILE A 237 -0.53 -0.81 -12.72
C ILE A 237 0.70 -0.96 -11.82
N ASP A 238 1.26 -2.18 -11.76
CA ASP A 238 2.64 -2.34 -11.28
C ASP A 238 3.59 -1.92 -12.40
N LEU A 239 4.51 -1.00 -12.13
CA LEU A 239 5.52 -0.57 -13.10
C LEU A 239 6.37 -1.76 -13.60
N PRO A 240 7.00 -1.68 -14.78
CA PRO A 240 7.71 -2.81 -15.38
C PRO A 240 8.75 -3.41 -14.42
N GLY A 241 8.67 -4.72 -14.17
CA GLY A 241 9.56 -5.44 -13.25
C GLY A 241 9.29 -5.26 -11.76
N CYS A 242 8.39 -4.35 -11.37
CA CYS A 242 7.89 -4.16 -10.01
C CYS A 242 6.72 -5.12 -9.71
N GLY A 243 6.50 -5.43 -8.43
CA GLY A 243 5.43 -6.32 -7.99
C GLY A 243 5.35 -7.61 -8.82
N LEU A 244 4.21 -7.82 -9.48
CA LEU A 244 3.97 -8.98 -10.33
C LEU A 244 4.16 -8.71 -11.84
N SER A 245 4.53 -7.48 -12.20
CA SER A 245 4.88 -7.14 -13.58
C SER A 245 6.19 -7.79 -14.00
N SER A 246 6.24 -8.23 -15.26
CA SER A 246 7.43 -8.82 -15.85
C SER A 246 8.54 -7.78 -16.00
N PHE A 247 9.80 -8.19 -15.84
CA PHE A 247 10.95 -7.33 -16.10
C PHE A 247 11.29 -7.37 -17.60
N SER A 248 10.48 -6.69 -18.41
CA SER A 248 10.66 -6.57 -19.86
C SER A 248 9.97 -5.30 -20.39
N PRO A 249 10.58 -4.59 -21.36
CA PRO A 249 11.88 -4.85 -21.97
C PRO A 249 13.04 -4.48 -21.03
N LYS A 250 14.27 -4.93 -21.32
CA LYS A 250 15.44 -4.69 -20.44
C LYS A 250 16.25 -3.43 -20.81
N SER A 251 15.81 -2.67 -21.82
CA SER A 251 16.47 -1.44 -22.26
C SER A 251 16.35 -0.36 -21.19
N TRP A 252 17.41 0.43 -20.98
CA TRP A 252 17.40 1.50 -19.96
C TRP A 252 16.41 2.62 -20.31
N ALA A 253 16.24 2.92 -21.60
CA ALA A 253 15.29 3.93 -22.08
C ALA A 253 13.84 3.61 -21.70
N ALA A 254 13.46 2.33 -21.61
CA ALA A 254 12.12 1.91 -21.19
C ALA A 254 11.82 2.16 -19.70
N TYR A 255 12.82 2.59 -18.93
CA TYR A 255 12.68 2.95 -17.51
C TYR A 255 12.99 4.43 -17.26
N SER A 256 13.09 5.25 -18.31
CA SER A 256 13.11 6.70 -18.13
C SER A 256 11.79 7.18 -17.53
N ILE A 257 11.80 8.33 -16.88
CA ILE A 257 10.61 8.90 -16.25
C ILE A 257 9.52 9.17 -17.29
N GLU A 258 9.91 9.64 -18.47
CA GLU A 258 9.02 9.89 -19.60
C GLU A 258 8.45 8.59 -20.15
N ALA A 259 9.25 7.52 -20.24
CA ALA A 259 8.78 6.20 -20.69
C ALA A 259 7.77 5.58 -19.73
N LEU A 260 8.03 5.68 -18.42
CA LEU A 260 7.14 5.20 -17.38
C LEU A 260 5.84 6.03 -17.30
N ALA A 261 5.94 7.36 -17.40
CA ALA A 261 4.79 8.24 -17.44
C ALA A 261 3.93 7.99 -18.70
N THR A 262 4.57 7.76 -19.85
CA THR A 262 3.88 7.39 -21.10
C THR A 262 3.17 6.04 -20.97
N LEU A 263 3.81 5.03 -20.36
CA LEU A 263 3.19 3.74 -20.10
C LEU A 263 1.94 3.89 -19.23
N VAL A 264 2.05 4.62 -18.12
CA VAL A 264 0.92 4.88 -17.22
C VAL A 264 -0.19 5.61 -17.99
N ALA A 265 0.14 6.65 -18.76
CA ALA A 265 -0.83 7.40 -19.56
C ALA A 265 -1.56 6.52 -20.59
N VAL A 266 -0.83 5.69 -21.34
CA VAL A 266 -1.41 4.74 -22.31
C VAL A 266 -2.33 3.73 -21.61
N ALA A 267 -1.91 3.21 -20.46
CA ALA A 267 -2.71 2.27 -19.69
C ALA A 267 -4.00 2.91 -19.18
N ILE A 268 -3.95 4.13 -18.62
CA ILE A 268 -5.16 4.87 -18.22
C ILE A 268 -6.04 5.15 -19.44
N ASP A 269 -5.45 5.57 -20.56
CA ASP A 269 -6.16 5.93 -21.77
C ASP A 269 -6.98 4.74 -22.31
N GLN A 270 -6.41 3.53 -22.26
CA GLN A 270 -7.06 2.28 -22.66
C GLN A 270 -8.25 1.88 -21.78
N TYR A 271 -8.24 2.21 -20.48
CA TYR A 271 -9.24 1.72 -19.53
C TYR A 271 -10.31 2.73 -19.12
N ARG A 272 -10.09 4.04 -19.27
CA ARG A 272 -11.13 5.04 -19.00
C ARG A 272 -12.30 4.88 -19.98
N ASP A 273 -13.51 5.20 -19.54
CA ASP A 273 -14.66 5.29 -20.44
C ASP A 273 -14.57 6.56 -21.30
N LYS A 274 -13.99 6.41 -22.50
CA LYS A 274 -13.85 7.48 -23.48
C LYS A 274 -15.18 7.97 -24.01
N LYS A 275 -16.15 7.07 -24.20
CA LYS A 275 -17.46 7.39 -24.80
C LYS A 275 -18.23 8.36 -23.93
N ARG A 276 -18.11 8.21 -22.61
CA ARG A 276 -18.81 9.05 -21.63
C ARG A 276 -17.90 10.07 -20.96
N CYS A 277 -16.75 10.37 -21.59
CA CYS A 277 -15.79 11.38 -21.14
C CYS A 277 -15.38 11.26 -19.67
N GLN A 278 -15.18 10.02 -19.18
CA GLN A 278 -14.86 9.75 -17.78
C GLN A 278 -13.62 10.54 -17.32
N LYS A 279 -13.77 11.21 -16.17
CA LYS A 279 -12.72 12.02 -15.55
C LYS A 279 -11.76 11.13 -14.74
N ILE A 280 -10.57 11.65 -14.44
CA ILE A 280 -9.47 10.91 -13.82
C ILE A 280 -8.95 11.69 -12.62
N ILE A 281 -8.63 10.96 -11.55
CA ILE A 281 -7.93 11.49 -10.38
C ILE A 281 -6.69 10.63 -10.17
N LEU A 282 -5.52 11.28 -10.12
CA LEU A 282 -4.25 10.59 -9.90
C LEU A 282 -3.95 10.52 -8.40
N ILE A 283 -3.64 9.34 -7.88
CA ILE A 283 -3.24 9.09 -6.49
C ILE A 283 -1.89 8.41 -6.53
N ALA A 284 -0.86 9.09 -6.06
CA ALA A 284 0.49 8.64 -6.29
C ALA A 284 1.37 8.74 -5.04
N HIS A 285 2.39 7.89 -4.99
CA HIS A 285 3.36 7.83 -3.89
C HIS A 285 4.79 7.96 -4.41
N SER A 286 5.60 8.78 -3.74
CA SER A 286 7.04 8.90 -4.01
C SER A 286 7.32 9.21 -5.48
N LEU A 287 8.12 8.39 -6.17
CA LEU A 287 8.37 8.51 -7.62
C LEU A 287 7.08 8.59 -8.46
N GLY A 288 6.01 7.92 -8.05
CA GLY A 288 4.72 7.98 -8.74
C GLY A 288 4.15 9.40 -8.80
N CYS A 289 4.44 10.24 -7.81
CA CYS A 289 4.04 11.65 -7.80
C CYS A 289 4.69 12.42 -8.96
N SER A 290 5.95 12.14 -9.26
CA SER A 290 6.66 12.70 -10.40
C SER A 290 6.06 12.27 -11.74
N LEU A 291 5.73 10.97 -11.88
CA LEU A 291 5.04 10.48 -13.07
C LEU A 291 3.69 11.18 -13.24
N SER A 292 2.96 11.36 -12.14
CA SER A 292 1.64 12.00 -12.13
C SER A 292 1.71 13.48 -12.47
N ALA A 293 2.71 14.20 -11.94
CA ALA A 293 2.96 15.60 -12.27
C ALA A 293 3.27 15.76 -13.77
N LEU A 294 4.08 14.87 -14.35
CA LEU A 294 4.35 14.89 -15.79
C LEU A 294 3.12 14.57 -16.65
N ILE A 295 2.22 13.72 -16.19
CA ILE A 295 0.98 13.41 -16.92
C ILE A 295 -0.02 14.58 -16.82
N ALA A 296 -0.06 15.27 -15.66
CA ALA A 296 -1.03 16.33 -15.39
C ALA A 296 -0.59 17.74 -15.84
N SER A 297 0.71 17.98 -16.04
CA SER A 297 1.28 19.31 -16.28
C SER A 297 1.00 19.85 -17.69
N SER A 298 0.77 21.17 -17.78
CA SER A 298 0.69 21.91 -19.04
C SER A 298 2.02 21.93 -19.81
N GLU A 299 3.13 21.92 -19.07
CA GLU A 299 4.52 22.02 -19.56
C GLU A 299 5.09 20.69 -20.05
N SER A 300 4.32 19.60 -19.88
CA SER A 300 4.72 18.27 -20.34
C SER A 300 4.20 18.01 -21.76
N PRO A 301 5.04 17.52 -22.68
CA PRO A 301 4.62 17.15 -24.03
C PRO A 301 3.86 15.80 -24.06
N LEU A 302 3.65 15.15 -22.91
CA LEU A 302 3.00 13.85 -22.81
C LEU A 302 1.48 13.94 -23.06
N MET A 303 0.98 13.08 -23.94
CA MET A 303 -0.44 12.78 -24.24
C MET A 303 -1.45 13.88 -23.82
N LEU A 304 -1.48 14.98 -24.58
CA LEU A 304 -2.36 16.13 -24.36
C LEU A 304 -3.85 15.77 -24.21
N SER A 305 -4.30 14.70 -24.89
CA SER A 305 -5.68 14.23 -24.84
C SER A 305 -6.07 13.71 -23.45
N LEU A 306 -5.17 13.01 -22.74
CA LEU A 306 -5.46 12.47 -21.42
C LEU A 306 -5.53 13.59 -20.36
N ARG A 307 -4.66 14.59 -20.49
CA ARG A 307 -4.55 15.73 -19.55
C ARG A 307 -5.90 16.44 -19.34
N GLN A 308 -6.69 16.61 -20.39
CA GLN A 308 -8.00 17.26 -20.34
C GLN A 308 -9.05 16.51 -19.48
N HIS A 309 -8.80 15.23 -19.20
CA HIS A 309 -9.67 14.42 -18.37
C HIS A 309 -9.22 14.35 -16.90
N ILE A 310 -8.02 14.83 -16.59
CA ILE A 310 -7.51 14.84 -15.21
C ILE A 310 -8.13 16.03 -14.49
N ILE A 311 -8.77 15.74 -13.36
CA ILE A 311 -9.50 16.74 -12.55
C ILE A 311 -8.93 16.91 -11.15
N GLY A 312 -7.93 16.10 -10.76
CA GLY A 312 -7.30 16.21 -9.45
C GLY A 312 -6.08 15.30 -9.30
N MET A 313 -5.21 15.64 -8.34
CA MET A 313 -4.01 14.88 -8.02
C MET A 313 -3.78 14.81 -6.50
N ILE A 314 -3.49 13.62 -5.99
CA ILE A 314 -3.06 13.35 -4.62
C ILE A 314 -1.62 12.86 -4.68
N ALA A 315 -0.69 13.61 -4.08
CA ALA A 315 0.73 13.31 -4.11
C ALA A 315 1.23 13.05 -2.68
N ILE A 316 1.58 11.79 -2.43
CA ILE A 316 1.99 11.27 -1.12
C ILE A 316 3.50 11.10 -1.13
N CYS A 317 4.19 11.75 -0.19
CA CYS A 317 5.65 11.80 -0.11
C CYS A 317 6.32 12.21 -1.45
N PRO A 318 5.93 13.33 -2.09
CA PRO A 318 6.45 13.69 -3.40
C PRO A 318 7.89 14.25 -3.33
N PRO A 319 8.78 13.89 -4.28
CA PRO A 319 10.01 14.63 -4.51
C PRO A 319 9.72 15.92 -5.29
N ALA A 320 10.31 17.04 -4.89
CA ALA A 320 10.07 18.36 -5.49
C ALA A 320 10.81 18.55 -6.81
N GLY A 321 11.96 17.91 -6.97
CA GLY A 321 12.78 18.16 -8.14
C GLY A 321 13.95 17.22 -8.32
N PRO A 322 14.68 17.39 -9.43
CA PRO A 322 15.85 16.59 -9.73
C PRO A 322 17.02 16.89 -8.76
N PRO A 323 17.86 15.88 -8.46
CA PRO A 323 19.01 16.08 -7.59
C PRO A 323 20.08 16.94 -8.27
N PRO A 324 20.78 17.86 -7.55
CA PRO A 324 21.83 18.72 -8.09
C PRO A 324 22.91 17.99 -8.90
N GLU A 325 23.59 18.68 -9.81
CA GLU A 325 24.59 18.10 -10.74
C GLU A 325 25.67 17.26 -10.05
N THR A 326 26.27 17.78 -8.98
CA THR A 326 27.32 17.09 -8.20
C THR A 326 26.82 15.78 -7.58
N LYS A 327 25.58 15.77 -7.07
CA LYS A 327 24.91 14.57 -6.55
C LYS A 327 24.56 13.62 -7.69
N THR A 328 24.08 14.14 -8.81
CA THR A 328 23.74 13.36 -10.00
C THR A 328 24.94 12.59 -10.55
N ALA A 329 26.11 13.23 -10.68
CA ALA A 329 27.34 12.56 -11.10
C ALA A 329 27.74 11.41 -10.15
N SER A 330 27.62 11.66 -8.84
CA SER A 330 27.90 10.65 -7.80
C SER A 330 26.93 9.47 -7.86
N PHE A 331 25.63 9.74 -8.04
CA PHE A 331 24.62 8.70 -8.20
C PHE A 331 24.80 7.89 -9.48
N ARG A 332 25.13 8.54 -10.60
CA ARG A 332 25.44 7.82 -11.85
C ARG A 332 26.62 6.88 -11.66
N ARG A 333 27.70 7.33 -11.01
CA ARG A 333 28.86 6.49 -10.70
C ARG A 333 28.48 5.28 -9.83
N LEU A 334 27.66 5.49 -8.80
CA LEU A 334 27.15 4.40 -7.96
C LEU A 334 26.30 3.42 -8.78
N LEU A 335 25.42 3.92 -9.63
CA LEU A 335 24.54 3.12 -10.48
C LEU A 335 25.28 2.38 -11.60
N TYR A 336 26.55 2.67 -11.89
CA TYR A 336 27.39 1.88 -12.79
C TYR A 336 27.99 0.62 -12.15
N THR A 337 27.90 0.49 -10.82
CA THR A 337 28.42 -0.67 -10.08
C THR A 337 27.84 -1.99 -10.62
N PRO A 338 28.63 -3.07 -10.81
CA PRO A 338 28.11 -4.35 -11.27
C PRO A 338 26.99 -4.91 -10.36
N ASP A 339 26.01 -5.59 -10.95
CA ASP A 339 24.83 -6.12 -10.22
C ASP A 339 25.23 -6.98 -9.01
N LEU A 340 26.24 -7.85 -9.17
CA LEU A 340 26.73 -8.72 -8.09
C LEU A 340 27.19 -7.94 -6.85
N VAL A 341 27.91 -6.84 -7.07
CA VAL A 341 28.44 -5.99 -6.00
C VAL A 341 27.30 -5.21 -5.35
N PHE A 342 26.37 -4.70 -6.15
CA PHE A 342 25.20 -3.99 -5.64
C PHE A 342 24.28 -4.93 -4.84
N ASP A 343 24.11 -6.17 -5.26
CA ASP A 343 23.34 -7.19 -4.55
C ASP A 343 24.02 -7.63 -3.25
N LEU A 344 25.35 -7.68 -3.20
CA LEU A 344 26.09 -7.86 -1.95
C LEU A 344 25.82 -6.72 -0.98
N PHE A 345 25.92 -5.48 -1.44
CA PHE A 345 25.59 -4.29 -0.64
C PHE A 345 24.14 -4.32 -0.15
N ARG A 346 23.16 -4.58 -1.03
CA ARG A 346 21.74 -4.66 -0.63
C ARG A 346 21.45 -5.80 0.35
N ARG A 347 22.20 -6.90 0.30
CA ARG A 347 22.10 -7.98 1.30
C ARG A 347 22.65 -7.54 2.64
N TRP A 348 23.77 -6.83 2.64
CA TRP A 348 24.36 -6.24 3.84
C TRP A 348 23.44 -5.17 4.47
N ASP A 349 22.88 -4.25 3.69
CA ASP A 349 21.95 -3.21 4.14
C ASP A 349 20.64 -3.79 4.73
N ARG A 350 20.29 -5.02 4.35
CA ARG A 350 19.12 -5.79 4.85
C ARG A 350 19.42 -6.62 6.10
N ARG A 351 20.67 -6.65 6.59
CA ARG A 351 21.02 -7.37 7.81
C ARG A 351 20.28 -6.77 9.01
N GLY A 352 19.67 -7.61 9.84
CA GLY A 352 18.79 -7.19 10.94
C GLY A 352 17.29 -7.29 10.63
N GLY A 353 16.91 -7.71 9.41
CA GLY A 353 15.53 -8.00 9.06
C GLY A 353 14.61 -6.79 9.26
N PRO A 354 13.55 -6.87 10.09
CA PRO A 354 12.64 -5.76 10.37
C PRO A 354 13.33 -4.55 11.02
N HIS A 355 14.46 -4.75 11.69
CA HIS A 355 15.27 -3.70 12.31
C HIS A 355 16.50 -3.31 11.46
N SER A 356 16.55 -3.75 10.19
CA SER A 356 17.66 -3.40 9.31
C SER A 356 17.66 -1.91 8.94
N PRO A 357 18.83 -1.31 8.67
CA PRO A 357 18.92 0.06 8.15
C PRO A 357 18.06 0.27 6.89
N SER A 358 17.98 -0.75 6.03
CA SER A 358 17.13 -0.71 4.83
C SER A 358 15.63 -0.53 5.11
N VAL A 359 15.16 -0.97 6.27
CA VAL A 359 13.76 -0.86 6.70
C VAL A 359 13.56 0.45 7.46
N MET A 360 14.38 0.70 8.47
CA MET A 360 14.25 1.88 9.35
C MET A 360 14.33 3.21 8.59
N ARG A 361 15.09 3.26 7.49
CA ARG A 361 15.13 4.44 6.61
C ARG A 361 13.78 4.79 5.97
N PHE A 362 12.88 3.82 5.80
CA PHE A 362 11.55 4.05 5.22
C PHE A 362 10.46 4.21 6.27
N VAL A 363 10.47 3.36 7.30
CA VAL A 363 9.38 3.30 8.29
C VAL A 363 9.64 4.09 9.57
N GLY A 364 10.90 4.40 9.89
CA GLY A 364 11.30 4.97 11.17
C GLY A 364 11.65 3.90 12.22
N GLU A 365 12.35 4.31 13.29
CA GLU A 365 12.74 3.39 14.38
C GLU A 365 11.54 2.97 15.23
N ASP A 366 10.57 3.87 15.43
CA ASP A 366 9.41 3.67 16.29
C ASP A 366 8.23 2.94 15.61
N ALA A 367 8.35 2.56 14.34
CA ALA A 367 7.28 1.89 13.62
C ALA A 367 6.95 0.50 14.20
N ASP A 368 5.68 0.11 14.11
CA ASP A 368 5.23 -1.21 14.55
C ASP A 368 5.88 -2.35 13.73
N LEU A 369 5.96 -3.53 14.34
CA LEU A 369 6.60 -4.69 13.74
C LEU A 369 5.90 -5.15 12.44
N GLY A 370 4.59 -4.97 12.34
CA GLY A 370 3.82 -5.28 11.13
C GLY A 370 4.23 -4.38 9.96
N THR A 371 4.32 -3.07 10.19
CA THR A 371 4.78 -2.09 9.19
C THR A 371 6.24 -2.34 8.78
N LYS A 372 7.13 -2.64 9.74
CA LYS A 372 8.52 -3.05 9.46
C LYS A 372 8.60 -4.32 8.61
N ASN A 373 7.78 -5.32 8.89
CA ASN A 373 7.71 -6.55 8.11
C ASN A 373 7.22 -6.31 6.67
N LEU A 374 6.21 -5.45 6.49
CA LEU A 374 5.73 -5.05 5.17
C LEU A 374 6.84 -4.37 4.36
N GLN A 375 7.56 -3.43 4.96
CA GLN A 375 8.70 -2.78 4.30
C GLN A 375 9.81 -3.76 3.93
N LEU A 376 10.18 -4.67 4.85
CA LEU A 376 11.19 -5.69 4.58
C LEU A 376 10.81 -6.53 3.36
N ARG A 377 9.54 -6.91 3.27
CA ARG A 377 8.99 -7.63 2.13
C ARG A 377 9.11 -6.83 0.83
N PHE A 378 8.74 -5.55 0.82
CA PHE A 378 8.91 -4.71 -0.38
C PHE A 378 10.39 -4.60 -0.78
N ASN A 379 11.29 -4.47 0.19
CA ASN A 379 12.73 -4.45 -0.05
C ASN A 379 13.24 -5.75 -0.68
N GLN A 380 12.69 -6.91 -0.28
CA GLN A 380 13.03 -8.23 -0.84
C GLN A 380 12.45 -8.44 -2.24
N GLN A 381 11.26 -7.91 -2.52
CA GLN A 381 10.60 -8.01 -3.84
C GLN A 381 11.25 -7.10 -4.89
N SER A 382 11.86 -6.00 -4.46
CA SER A 382 12.54 -5.05 -5.36
C SER A 382 13.79 -5.66 -6.01
N LYS A 383 13.73 -5.87 -7.33
CA LYS A 383 14.81 -6.45 -8.15
C LYS A 383 15.87 -5.39 -8.48
N THR A 384 17.14 -5.67 -8.21
CA THR A 384 18.25 -4.73 -8.45
C THR A 384 18.33 -4.22 -9.89
N PRO A 385 18.23 -5.05 -10.93
CA PRO A 385 18.29 -4.56 -12.31
C PRO A 385 17.15 -3.60 -12.67
N VAL A 386 15.96 -3.79 -12.08
CA VAL A 386 14.79 -2.91 -12.27
C VAL A 386 15.01 -1.61 -11.53
N TRP A 387 15.32 -1.70 -10.23
CA TRP A 387 15.51 -0.55 -9.37
C TRP A 387 16.60 0.38 -9.92
N ARG A 388 17.74 -0.16 -10.37
CA ARG A 388 18.83 0.62 -10.96
C ARG A 388 18.41 1.37 -12.22
N ARG A 389 17.62 0.74 -13.09
CA ARG A 389 17.14 1.36 -14.34
C ARG A 389 16.16 2.49 -14.07
N MET A 390 15.21 2.26 -13.16
CA MET A 390 14.27 3.31 -12.74
C MET A 390 15.01 4.46 -12.04
N ALA A 391 15.91 4.14 -11.10
CA ALA A 391 16.72 5.15 -10.41
C ALA A 391 17.58 5.93 -11.41
N TRP A 392 18.15 5.29 -12.42
CA TRP A 392 18.88 5.97 -13.49
C TRP A 392 17.97 6.92 -14.28
N GLY A 393 16.75 6.49 -14.58
CA GLY A 393 15.73 7.33 -15.23
C GLY A 393 15.45 8.62 -14.46
N THR A 394 15.57 8.63 -13.13
CA THR A 394 15.35 9.84 -12.30
C THR A 394 16.43 10.91 -12.43
N LEU A 395 17.61 10.56 -12.96
CA LEU A 395 18.79 11.42 -12.94
C LEU A 395 18.85 12.31 -14.20
N PRO A 396 18.74 13.64 -14.06
CA PRO A 396 18.76 14.56 -15.20
C PRO A 396 20.13 14.61 -15.89
N THR A 397 20.16 15.15 -17.10
CA THR A 397 21.36 15.78 -17.68
C THR A 397 21.27 17.29 -17.53
N TYR A 398 22.39 18.00 -17.44
CA TYR A 398 22.40 19.45 -17.32
C TYR A 398 22.83 20.10 -18.63
N ASN A 399 22.08 21.10 -19.09
CA ASN A 399 22.45 21.88 -20.28
C ASN A 399 23.53 22.93 -19.93
N SER A 400 24.05 23.64 -20.93
CA SER A 400 25.05 24.70 -20.75
C SER A 400 24.58 25.87 -19.87
N ALA A 401 23.27 26.02 -19.66
CA ALA A 401 22.67 27.00 -18.77
C ALA A 401 22.46 26.46 -17.33
N GLY A 402 22.88 25.22 -17.04
CA GLY A 402 22.70 24.60 -15.73
C GLY A 402 21.29 24.10 -15.44
N GLU A 403 20.42 24.04 -16.44
CA GLU A 403 19.05 23.53 -16.30
C GLU A 403 19.00 22.01 -16.47
N ALA A 404 18.20 21.37 -15.63
CA ALA A 404 17.98 19.93 -15.68
C ALA A 404 17.07 19.55 -16.87
N VAL A 405 17.59 18.70 -17.75
CA VAL A 405 16.91 18.10 -18.89
C VAL A 405 16.67 16.61 -18.60
N GLY A 406 15.40 16.20 -18.64
CA GLY A 406 14.96 14.86 -18.26
C GLY A 406 15.04 14.60 -16.75
N GLY A 407 14.73 13.38 -16.32
CA GLY A 407 14.79 13.00 -14.91
C GLY A 407 13.54 13.41 -14.12
N LEU A 408 13.69 13.65 -12.82
CA LEU A 408 12.58 14.07 -11.98
C LEU A 408 12.05 15.46 -12.40
N PRO A 409 10.72 15.67 -12.42
CA PRO A 409 10.12 16.95 -12.73
C PRO A 409 10.47 17.97 -11.65
N GLY A 410 10.97 19.13 -12.08
CA GLY A 410 11.24 20.28 -11.22
C GLY A 410 10.13 21.33 -11.25
N LYS A 411 10.48 22.56 -10.82
CA LYS A 411 9.57 23.71 -10.67
C LYS A 411 8.64 23.91 -11.87
N LYS A 412 9.17 23.91 -13.09
CA LYS A 412 8.41 24.17 -14.33
C LYS A 412 7.23 23.19 -14.50
N VAL A 413 7.49 21.88 -14.34
CA VAL A 413 6.46 20.85 -14.50
C VAL A 413 5.43 20.94 -13.37
N TRP A 414 5.88 21.08 -12.11
CA TRP A 414 4.97 21.20 -10.96
C TRP A 414 4.06 22.44 -11.07
N ALA A 415 4.61 23.61 -11.41
CA ALA A 415 3.84 24.84 -11.62
C ALA A 415 2.80 24.71 -12.75
N GLY A 416 3.11 23.92 -13.78
CA GLY A 416 2.19 23.60 -14.87
C GLY A 416 1.02 22.67 -14.48
N VAL A 417 0.99 22.12 -13.27
CA VAL A 417 -0.17 21.34 -12.79
C VAL A 417 -1.27 22.30 -12.34
N HIS A 418 -2.35 22.38 -13.12
CA HIS A 418 -3.43 23.36 -12.89
C HIS A 418 -4.68 22.78 -12.21
N VAL A 419 -4.70 21.47 -11.95
CA VAL A 419 -5.79 20.79 -11.23
C VAL A 419 -5.64 20.98 -9.70
N PRO A 420 -6.70 20.78 -8.90
CA PRO A 420 -6.59 20.66 -7.44
C PRO A 420 -5.55 19.61 -7.02
N VAL A 421 -4.70 19.96 -6.05
CA VAL A 421 -3.60 19.11 -5.57
C VAL A 421 -3.64 18.96 -4.06
N LEU A 422 -3.58 17.72 -3.56
CA LEU A 422 -3.32 17.40 -2.17
C LEU A 422 -1.89 16.88 -2.02
N LEU A 423 -1.05 17.59 -1.27
CA LEU A 423 0.32 17.21 -0.95
C LEU A 423 0.38 16.62 0.46
N ILE A 424 1.04 15.48 0.62
CA ILE A 424 1.15 14.81 1.93
C ILE A 424 2.60 14.42 2.16
N GLY A 425 3.15 14.72 3.33
CA GLY A 425 4.49 14.31 3.76
C GLY A 425 4.47 13.77 5.18
N GLY A 426 5.48 12.99 5.56
CA GLY A 426 5.73 12.58 6.94
C GLY A 426 6.89 13.37 7.53
N GLU A 427 6.76 13.83 8.77
CA GLU A 427 7.82 14.57 9.48
C GLU A 427 9.12 13.75 9.61
N CYS A 428 9.00 12.43 9.79
CA CYS A 428 10.12 11.50 9.89
C CYS A 428 10.47 10.81 8.54
N ASP A 429 10.06 11.38 7.40
CA ASP A 429 10.42 10.84 6.09
C ASP A 429 11.89 11.14 5.74
N ASN A 430 12.72 10.09 5.77
CA ASN A 430 14.15 10.19 5.43
C ASN A 430 14.45 10.01 3.92
N ILE A 431 13.44 9.70 3.10
CA ILE A 431 13.57 9.48 1.66
C ILE A 431 13.20 10.76 0.91
N THR A 432 12.00 11.27 1.17
CA THR A 432 11.47 12.52 0.63
C THR A 432 11.11 13.40 1.81
N LYS A 433 12.09 14.16 2.29
CA LYS A 433 11.94 15.00 3.47
C LYS A 433 10.72 15.92 3.37
N PRO A 434 10.09 16.30 4.50
CA PRO A 434 8.92 17.18 4.49
C PRO A 434 9.17 18.53 3.78
N GLU A 435 10.41 19.02 3.74
CA GLU A 435 10.76 20.23 2.98
C GLU A 435 10.46 20.11 1.47
N GLU A 436 10.44 18.90 0.90
CA GLU A 436 10.06 18.69 -0.50
C GLU A 436 8.60 19.10 -0.76
N VAL A 437 7.69 18.85 0.19
CA VAL A 437 6.30 19.32 0.11
C VAL A 437 6.25 20.85 0.15
N THR A 438 7.02 21.47 1.04
CA THR A 438 7.11 22.94 1.14
C THR A 438 7.65 23.57 -0.15
N LYS A 439 8.70 22.98 -0.76
CA LYS A 439 9.22 23.44 -2.06
C LYS A 439 8.18 23.36 -3.17
N ILE A 440 7.41 22.27 -3.23
CA ILE A 440 6.36 22.12 -4.24
C ILE A 440 5.27 23.19 -4.04
N LEU A 441 4.88 23.48 -2.79
CA LEU A 441 3.95 24.58 -2.49
C LEU A 441 4.48 25.93 -2.98
N GLU A 442 5.76 26.22 -2.77
CA GLU A 442 6.40 27.45 -3.25
C GLU A 442 6.37 27.56 -4.79
N TYR A 443 6.48 26.44 -5.50
CA TYR A 443 6.37 26.42 -6.97
C TYR A 443 5.00 26.89 -7.45
N PHE A 444 3.93 26.55 -6.73
CA PHE A 444 2.57 27.00 -7.05
C PHE A 444 2.32 28.47 -6.68
N ASN A 445 2.99 28.99 -5.66
CA ASN A 445 2.86 30.38 -5.20
C ASN A 445 3.70 31.37 -6.02
N SER A 446 4.82 30.92 -6.59
CA SER A 446 5.70 31.74 -7.43
C SER A 446 5.02 32.30 -8.68
N ASP A 447 3.94 31.66 -9.13
CA ASP A 447 3.10 32.08 -10.27
C ASP A 447 2.22 33.33 -9.95
N ARG A 448 2.20 33.80 -8.69
CA ARG A 448 1.36 34.91 -8.21
C ARG A 448 2.07 36.27 -8.05
N GLY A 449 3.26 36.45 -8.63
CA GLY A 449 4.09 37.64 -8.39
C GLY A 449 3.72 38.90 -9.19
N GLN A 450 2.63 39.60 -8.84
CA GLN A 450 2.53 41.06 -8.76
C GLN A 450 1.21 41.45 -8.05
N GLY A 451 1.24 41.57 -6.72
CA GLY A 451 0.08 42.00 -5.94
C GLY A 451 0.10 41.60 -4.47
N ASN A 452 0.79 42.42 -3.68
CA ASN A 452 0.67 42.62 -2.23
C ASN A 452 1.19 41.54 -1.26
N SER A 453 1.81 42.10 -0.23
CA SER A 453 2.69 41.55 0.79
C SER A 453 2.01 40.65 1.83
N SER A 454 2.79 39.64 2.26
CA SER A 454 2.87 39.00 3.57
C SER A 454 1.65 39.01 4.50
N ASP A 455 1.12 37.81 4.77
CA ASP A 455 0.78 37.42 6.14
C ASP A 455 0.95 35.90 6.32
N PHE A 456 1.77 35.53 7.29
CA PHE A 456 1.95 34.16 7.78
C PHE A 456 1.12 33.99 9.04
N PRO A 457 0.28 32.93 9.17
CA PRO A 457 -0.13 32.44 10.47
C PRO A 457 0.87 31.38 10.93
N LYS A 458 1.68 31.73 11.92
CA LYS A 458 2.33 30.77 12.81
C LYS A 458 1.27 30.07 13.69
N SER A 459 1.59 28.84 14.07
CA SER A 459 1.06 28.07 15.21
C SER A 459 -0.45 27.75 15.26
N GLN A 460 -0.79 26.53 14.84
CA GLN A 460 -1.76 25.70 15.56
C GLN A 460 -1.11 24.33 15.82
N LEU A 461 -0.19 24.35 16.78
CA LEU A 461 0.29 23.20 17.53
C LEU A 461 0.33 23.71 18.97
N GLU A 462 -0.74 23.50 19.71
CA GLU A 462 -0.73 23.46 21.17
C GLU A 462 -1.95 22.65 21.62
N GLY A 463 -1.68 21.67 22.49
CA GLY A 463 -2.61 20.65 22.93
C GLY A 463 -3.74 21.23 23.75
N ALA A 464 -4.92 20.65 23.58
CA ALA A 464 -6.03 20.87 24.49
C ALA A 464 -5.86 19.91 25.68
N ASP A 465 -5.18 20.39 26.73
CA ASP A 465 -5.40 19.90 28.09
C ASP A 465 -6.53 20.72 28.71
N PHE A 466 -7.50 20.01 29.25
CA PHE A 466 -8.56 20.54 30.10
C PHE A 466 -8.00 20.79 31.49
N GLU A 467 -8.25 21.97 32.07
CA GLU A 467 -8.65 22.07 33.47
C GLU A 467 -9.39 23.39 33.75
N ASP A 468 -10.16 23.32 34.82
CA ASP A 468 -11.43 23.98 35.11
C ASP A 468 -11.27 25.33 35.84
N GLU A 469 -12.41 26.02 36.00
CA GLU A 469 -12.80 26.91 37.10
C GLU A 469 -13.25 28.36 36.77
N ASN A 470 -14.57 28.54 36.91
CA ASN A 470 -15.32 29.52 37.72
C ASN A 470 -15.13 31.04 37.47
N ILE A 471 -16.10 31.68 36.80
CA ILE A 471 -17.25 32.45 37.36
C ILE A 471 -16.84 33.76 38.07
N ASP A 472 -17.27 34.91 37.54
CA ASP A 472 -18.18 35.86 38.24
C ASP A 472 -18.81 36.88 37.25
N PRO A 473 -19.82 37.69 37.61
CA PRO A 473 -21.12 37.70 36.96
C PRO A 473 -21.45 39.12 36.45
N ASN A 474 -22.73 39.39 36.20
CA ASN A 474 -23.29 40.68 35.79
C ASN A 474 -23.08 41.03 34.30
N VAL A 475 -24.12 40.82 33.48
CA VAL A 475 -25.05 41.88 33.08
C VAL A 475 -26.29 41.23 32.45
N ARG A 476 -27.45 41.48 33.07
CA ARG A 476 -28.83 41.32 32.52
C ARG A 476 -29.22 42.64 31.82
N PRO A 477 -30.18 42.70 30.87
CA PRO A 477 -31.63 42.53 31.15
C PRO A 477 -32.42 41.73 30.06
N SER A 478 -33.29 40.77 30.41
CA SER A 478 -34.79 40.81 30.55
C SER A 478 -35.57 41.16 29.25
N LEU A 479 -36.22 40.21 28.56
CA LEU A 479 -37.56 39.57 28.77
C LEU A 479 -38.79 40.41 28.35
N THR A 480 -39.64 39.83 27.48
CA THR A 480 -41.13 39.83 27.46
C THR A 480 -41.58 39.11 26.17
N GLU A 481 -42.12 37.89 26.24
CA GLU A 481 -43.54 37.48 26.40
C GLU A 481 -44.35 37.39 25.08
N GLY A 482 -45.00 36.23 24.87
CA GLY A 482 -46.38 36.20 24.36
C GLY A 482 -46.69 35.53 23.01
N ALA A 483 -47.15 34.28 23.10
CA ALA A 483 -48.33 33.71 22.41
C ALA A 483 -48.32 33.31 20.90
N ARG A 484 -48.46 31.99 20.72
CA ARG A 484 -49.42 31.21 19.89
C ARG A 484 -49.70 31.58 18.41
N SER A 485 -49.71 30.49 17.62
CA SER A 485 -50.69 30.06 16.60
C SER A 485 -50.21 29.97 15.14
N ASP A 486 -50.46 28.78 14.60
CA ASP A 486 -50.96 28.48 13.26
C ASP A 486 -50.04 28.43 12.03
N LEU A 487 -49.88 27.17 11.59
CA LEU A 487 -50.30 26.63 10.30
C LEU A 487 -49.67 27.19 9.01
N THR A 488 -48.96 26.25 8.36
CA THR A 488 -49.04 25.92 6.92
C THR A 488 -48.44 26.87 5.87
N ASN A 489 -47.91 26.20 4.83
CA ASN A 489 -47.63 26.69 3.47
C ASN A 489 -46.20 27.16 3.20
N ILE A 490 -45.35 26.22 2.77
CA ILE A 490 -44.65 26.39 1.48
C ILE A 490 -44.68 25.05 0.75
N ALA A 491 -45.70 24.89 -0.09
CA ALA A 491 -45.70 23.95 -1.19
C ALA A 491 -45.12 24.63 -2.44
N SER A 492 -44.46 23.80 -3.27
CA SER A 492 -44.42 23.86 -4.74
C SER A 492 -43.73 25.04 -5.45
N SER A 493 -42.50 24.72 -5.88
CA SER A 493 -42.09 24.60 -7.30
C SER A 493 -41.99 25.81 -8.24
N SER A 494 -40.88 25.76 -8.97
CA SER A 494 -40.68 26.11 -10.39
C SER A 494 -40.15 27.51 -10.70
N GLY A 495 -39.05 27.53 -11.47
CA GLY A 495 -38.42 28.74 -11.99
C GLY A 495 -37.02 28.48 -12.53
N LEU A 496 -36.92 27.82 -13.68
CA LEU A 496 -35.70 27.81 -14.49
C LEU A 496 -35.32 29.25 -14.86
N SER A 497 -34.07 29.64 -14.63
CA SER A 497 -33.39 30.62 -15.49
C SER A 497 -31.95 30.19 -15.74
N LYS A 498 -31.66 29.92 -17.01
CA LYS A 498 -30.33 29.73 -17.59
C LYS A 498 -29.40 30.88 -17.18
N SER A 499 -28.20 30.56 -16.72
CA SER A 499 -27.04 31.42 -16.90
C SER A 499 -25.90 30.57 -17.45
N ALA A 500 -25.69 30.69 -18.76
CA ALA A 500 -24.47 30.29 -19.42
C ALA A 500 -23.41 31.37 -19.17
N ASN A 501 -22.15 30.94 -19.10
CA ASN A 501 -20.94 31.75 -18.99
C ASN A 501 -20.69 32.42 -17.64
N ALA A 502 -20.18 31.63 -16.69
CA ALA A 502 -19.25 32.13 -15.68
C ALA A 502 -17.95 31.33 -15.76
N THR A 503 -17.02 31.80 -16.59
CA THR A 503 -15.59 31.51 -16.44
C THR A 503 -15.13 32.11 -15.11
N SER A 504 -15.37 31.42 -13.99
CA SER A 504 -14.91 31.87 -12.68
C SER A 504 -13.53 31.30 -12.38
N GLY A 505 -12.52 32.16 -12.34
CA GLY A 505 -11.20 31.85 -11.79
C GLY A 505 -11.31 31.41 -10.33
N GLY A 506 -11.45 30.10 -10.11
CA GLY A 506 -11.46 29.50 -8.78
C GLY A 506 -10.04 29.44 -8.23
N LYS A 507 -9.86 29.82 -6.95
CA LYS A 507 -8.59 29.62 -6.22
C LYS A 507 -8.14 28.16 -6.42
N ARG A 508 -6.94 27.93 -7.00
CA ARG A 508 -6.32 26.60 -7.14
C ARG A 508 -6.47 25.87 -5.79
N GLY A 509 -7.23 24.78 -5.75
CA GLY A 509 -7.53 24.00 -4.54
C GLY A 509 -6.32 23.19 -4.08
N ILE A 510 -5.24 23.87 -3.70
CA ILE A 510 -4.00 23.25 -3.25
C ILE A 510 -4.03 23.15 -1.73
N LYS A 511 -3.81 21.95 -1.21
CA LYS A 511 -3.72 21.66 0.22
C LYS A 511 -2.46 20.85 0.48
N ALA A 512 -1.84 21.07 1.64
CA ALA A 512 -0.70 20.30 2.07
C ALA A 512 -0.83 19.93 3.54
N TYR A 513 -0.40 18.72 3.88
CA TYR A 513 -0.37 18.21 5.24
C TYR A 513 0.97 17.51 5.50
N ILE A 514 1.63 17.89 6.60
CA ILE A 514 2.77 17.15 7.13
C ILE A 514 2.26 16.37 8.34
N PHE A 515 2.33 15.05 8.27
CA PHE A 515 1.93 14.20 9.38
C PHE A 515 3.02 14.27 10.46
N PRO A 516 2.63 14.45 11.72
CA PRO A 516 3.61 14.55 12.81
C PRO A 516 4.34 13.23 13.00
N ALA A 517 5.49 13.30 13.68
CA ALA A 517 6.20 12.11 14.14
C ALA A 517 5.23 11.13 14.84
N PRO A 518 5.34 9.81 14.58
CA PRO A 518 6.41 9.12 13.88
C PRO A 518 6.17 8.90 12.36
N ALA A 519 5.28 9.67 11.72
CA ALA A 519 4.93 9.45 10.31
C ALA A 519 6.15 9.57 9.38
N SER A 520 6.36 8.55 8.55
CA SER A 520 7.55 8.39 7.71
C SER A 520 7.17 8.18 6.23
N HIS A 521 8.12 7.76 5.39
CA HIS A 521 7.85 7.47 3.97
C HIS A 521 6.77 6.38 3.76
N ALA A 522 6.60 5.53 4.78
CA ALA A 522 5.68 4.42 4.79
C ALA A 522 4.23 4.79 5.15
N LEU A 523 3.91 6.08 5.34
CA LEU A 523 2.59 6.54 5.83
C LEU A 523 1.38 6.05 5.01
N LEU A 524 1.62 5.59 3.78
CA LEU A 524 0.61 5.00 2.90
C LEU A 524 0.10 3.64 3.40
N TYR A 525 0.95 2.84 4.04
CA TYR A 525 0.63 1.47 4.50
C TYR A 525 0.97 1.24 5.97
N ASP A 526 1.50 2.25 6.66
CA ASP A 526 1.57 2.26 8.11
C ASP A 526 0.16 2.33 8.72
N ARG A 527 -0.05 1.50 9.72
CA ARG A 527 -1.36 1.26 10.36
C ARG A 527 -1.89 2.51 11.06
N HIS A 528 -0.99 3.31 11.65
CA HIS A 528 -1.37 4.50 12.42
C HIS A 528 -1.80 5.65 11.51
N THR A 529 -1.15 5.80 10.36
CA THR A 529 -1.29 6.96 9.49
C THR A 529 -2.24 6.73 8.32
N CYS A 530 -2.38 5.49 7.83
CA CYS A 530 -3.20 5.19 6.66
C CYS A 530 -4.68 5.57 6.82
N ARG A 531 -5.25 5.48 8.02
CA ARG A 531 -6.67 5.85 8.24
C ARG A 531 -6.87 7.36 8.13
N THR A 532 -6.03 8.12 8.81
CA THR A 532 -6.02 9.59 8.72
C THR A 532 -5.79 10.03 7.27
N LEU A 533 -4.85 9.39 6.57
CA LEU A 533 -4.61 9.60 5.15
C LEU A 533 -5.87 9.35 4.30
N SER A 534 -6.55 8.22 4.53
CA SER A 534 -7.80 7.90 3.83
C SER A 534 -8.87 8.95 4.10
N GLY A 535 -9.04 9.38 5.37
CA GLY A 535 -9.97 10.43 5.75
C GLY A 535 -9.69 11.77 5.05
N LEU A 536 -8.43 12.21 5.02
CA LEU A 536 -8.03 13.44 4.33
C LEU A 536 -8.28 13.39 2.82
N ILE A 537 -8.01 12.24 2.17
CA ILE A 537 -8.29 12.05 0.75
C ILE A 537 -9.79 12.12 0.48
N GLN A 538 -10.59 11.42 1.29
CA GLN A 538 -12.05 11.38 1.18
C GLN A 538 -12.70 12.74 1.47
N ASP A 539 -12.12 13.55 2.36
CA ASP A 539 -12.53 14.92 2.62
C ASP A 539 -12.17 15.88 1.47
N PHE A 540 -11.01 15.65 0.84
CA PHE A 540 -10.52 16.48 -0.24
C PHE A 540 -11.34 16.32 -1.52
N PHE A 541 -11.73 15.09 -1.87
CA PHE A 541 -12.49 14.79 -3.09
C PHE A 541 -13.75 15.65 -3.27
N PRO A 542 -14.74 15.64 -2.35
CA PRO A 542 -15.99 16.38 -2.57
C PRO A 542 -15.84 17.90 -2.41
N ARG A 543 -14.85 18.37 -1.65
CA ARG A 543 -14.63 19.81 -1.43
C ARG A 543 -13.89 20.48 -2.58
N HIS A 544 -13.00 19.75 -3.25
CA HIS A 544 -12.05 20.35 -4.18
C HIS A 544 -12.04 19.74 -5.58
N ILE A 545 -12.51 18.50 -5.77
CA ILE A 545 -12.45 17.81 -7.07
C ILE A 545 -13.83 17.51 -7.65
N ASP A 546 -14.62 16.66 -7.00
CA ASP A 546 -15.93 16.21 -7.49
C ASP A 546 -16.83 15.85 -6.31
N SER A 547 -17.92 16.61 -6.12
CA SER A 547 -18.86 16.44 -5.00
C SER A 547 -19.53 15.06 -4.96
N ARG A 548 -19.59 14.36 -6.10
CA ARG A 548 -20.19 13.01 -6.22
C ARG A 548 -19.35 11.92 -5.58
N LEU A 549 -18.09 12.22 -5.25
CA LEU A 549 -17.21 11.35 -4.46
C LEU A 549 -17.49 11.45 -2.95
N SER A 550 -18.42 12.32 -2.53
CA SER A 550 -18.94 12.29 -1.17
C SER A 550 -19.75 11.01 -0.95
N LEU A 551 -19.41 10.27 0.11
CA LEU A 551 -20.21 9.12 0.52
C LEU A 551 -21.66 9.52 0.80
N GLY A 552 -21.90 10.65 1.48
CA GLY A 552 -23.26 11.16 1.72
C GLY A 552 -24.07 11.39 0.44
N TRP A 553 -23.45 11.96 -0.60
CA TRP A 553 -24.10 12.15 -1.90
C TRP A 553 -24.46 10.80 -2.56
N GLN A 554 -23.56 9.82 -2.51
CA GLN A 554 -23.80 8.49 -3.08
C GLN A 554 -24.91 7.77 -2.34
N LEU A 555 -24.92 7.84 -1.01
CA LEU A 555 -25.91 7.20 -0.16
C LEU A 555 -27.32 7.72 -0.42
N GLN A 556 -27.49 9.02 -0.67
CA GLN A 556 -28.78 9.59 -1.07
C GLN A 556 -29.30 8.96 -2.37
N HIS A 557 -28.43 8.69 -3.34
CA HIS A 557 -28.85 8.08 -4.61
C HIS A 557 -29.09 6.58 -4.48
N LEU A 558 -28.30 5.88 -3.64
CA LEU A 558 -28.43 4.44 -3.41
C LEU A 558 -29.67 4.05 -2.60
N THR A 559 -30.12 4.92 -1.69
CA THR A 559 -31.31 4.70 -0.84
C THR A 559 -32.62 5.13 -1.50
N THR A 560 -32.55 5.93 -2.57
CA THR A 560 -33.74 6.44 -3.29
C THR A 560 -34.11 5.56 -4.50
N SER A 561 -33.21 4.68 -4.94
CA SER A 561 -33.35 3.93 -6.20
C SER A 561 -33.82 2.47 -6.01
N GLY A 562 -35.14 2.28 -5.80
CA GLY A 562 -35.83 1.05 -6.24
C GLY A 562 -36.95 0.48 -5.36
N LYS A 563 -37.94 -0.16 -6.02
CA LYS A 563 -39.03 -0.96 -5.40
C LYS A 563 -38.52 -2.12 -4.51
N TRP A 564 -37.27 -2.55 -4.69
CA TRP A 564 -36.63 -3.61 -3.91
C TRP A 564 -36.15 -3.13 -2.52
N ASP A 565 -35.83 -1.83 -2.39
CA ASP A 565 -35.36 -1.25 -1.12
C ASP A 565 -36.49 -1.19 -0.09
N VAL A 566 -37.76 -1.06 -0.51
CA VAL A 566 -38.93 -0.99 0.38
C VAL A 566 -39.18 -2.30 1.13
N LYS A 567 -39.13 -3.46 0.46
CA LYS A 567 -39.30 -4.78 1.12
C LYS A 567 -38.14 -5.11 2.05
N ASN A 568 -36.92 -4.74 1.67
CA ASN A 568 -35.76 -4.90 2.54
C ASN A 568 -35.82 -3.95 3.73
N LEU A 569 -36.38 -2.74 3.56
CA LEU A 569 -36.56 -1.76 4.61
C LEU A 569 -37.56 -2.22 5.66
N GLU A 570 -38.72 -2.75 5.28
CA GLU A 570 -39.70 -3.29 6.24
C GLU A 570 -39.09 -4.42 7.08
N LYS A 571 -38.45 -5.38 6.42
CA LYS A 571 -37.74 -6.47 7.11
C LYS A 571 -36.63 -5.95 8.01
N TRP A 572 -35.87 -4.96 7.55
CA TRP A 572 -34.80 -4.34 8.32
C TRP A 572 -35.36 -3.56 9.52
N LYS A 573 -36.48 -2.83 9.37
CA LYS A 573 -37.14 -2.07 10.44
C LYS A 573 -37.67 -3.00 11.53
N ALA A 574 -38.23 -4.15 11.15
CA ALA A 574 -38.72 -5.16 12.09
C ALA A 574 -37.62 -5.84 12.92
N ILE A 575 -36.35 -5.77 12.49
CA ILE A 575 -35.23 -6.37 13.21
C ILE A 575 -34.74 -5.41 14.31
N ASN A 576 -34.56 -5.94 15.53
CA ASN A 576 -33.97 -5.20 16.63
C ASN A 576 -32.59 -4.62 16.23
N PRO A 577 -32.34 -3.31 16.40
CA PRO A 577 -31.07 -2.68 16.02
C PRO A 577 -29.82 -3.35 16.56
N VAL A 578 -29.76 -3.65 17.86
CA VAL A 578 -28.59 -4.18 18.57
C VAL A 578 -29.02 -5.32 19.50
N SER A 579 -28.27 -6.41 19.54
CA SER A 579 -28.52 -7.57 20.41
C SER A 579 -28.15 -7.30 21.87
N ALA A 580 -28.44 -8.28 22.74
CA ALA A 580 -27.76 -8.38 24.04
C ALA A 580 -26.25 -8.66 23.85
N VAL A 581 -25.47 -8.41 24.91
CA VAL A 581 -24.02 -8.68 24.92
C VAL A 581 -23.79 -10.19 24.92
N MET A 582 -22.89 -10.65 24.04
CA MET A 582 -22.53 -12.06 23.86
C MET A 582 -21.10 -12.30 24.29
N GLY A 583 -20.93 -13.28 25.18
CA GLY A 583 -19.63 -13.73 25.67
C GLY A 583 -18.71 -12.58 26.04
N ASP A 584 -19.22 -11.61 26.81
CA ASP A 584 -18.56 -10.38 27.31
C ASP A 584 -17.87 -9.46 26.28
N THR A 585 -17.97 -9.77 25.00
CA THR A 585 -17.12 -9.17 23.96
C THR A 585 -17.94 -8.48 22.87
N PHE A 586 -19.11 -9.02 22.51
CA PHE A 586 -19.80 -8.62 21.28
C PHE A 586 -21.23 -8.17 21.48
N VAL A 587 -21.68 -7.29 20.58
CA VAL A 587 -23.10 -7.13 20.24
C VAL A 587 -23.27 -7.32 18.73
N ALA A 588 -24.26 -8.10 18.33
CA ALA A 588 -24.67 -8.23 16.94
C ALA A 588 -25.66 -7.12 16.62
N MET A 589 -25.44 -6.42 15.50
CA MET A 589 -26.33 -5.36 15.07
C MET A 589 -26.74 -5.52 13.60
N LYS A 590 -27.85 -4.90 13.22
CA LYS A 590 -28.19 -4.69 11.80
C LYS A 590 -27.38 -3.48 11.28
N THR A 591 -27.15 -3.43 9.97
CA THR A 591 -26.47 -2.28 9.35
C THR A 591 -27.19 -0.99 9.71
N LEU A 592 -26.45 0.09 9.96
CA LEU A 592 -27.02 1.44 10.04
C LEU A 592 -27.49 1.88 8.64
N ARG A 593 -28.29 2.93 8.56
CA ARG A 593 -28.67 3.61 7.30
C ARG A 593 -28.51 5.12 7.47
N GLU A 594 -28.10 5.84 6.44
CA GLU A 594 -27.95 7.30 6.52
C GLU A 594 -29.29 8.02 6.66
N VAL A 595 -30.32 7.51 5.97
CA VAL A 595 -31.63 8.15 5.80
C VAL A 595 -32.71 7.63 6.76
N ASP A 596 -32.36 6.76 7.71
CA ASP A 596 -33.33 6.30 8.71
C ASP A 596 -33.53 7.39 9.80
N GLU A 597 -34.58 7.28 10.62
CA GLU A 597 -34.80 8.24 11.71
C GLU A 597 -34.16 7.78 13.03
N ILE A 598 -33.99 6.46 13.21
CA ILE A 598 -33.69 5.86 14.52
C ILE A 598 -32.30 5.22 14.52
N HIS A 599 -31.96 4.41 13.51
CA HIS A 599 -30.72 3.63 13.46
C HIS A 599 -29.78 4.19 12.39
N THR A 600 -29.36 5.44 12.63
CA THR A 600 -28.39 6.21 11.83
C THR A 600 -27.11 6.48 12.63
N PRO A 601 -25.98 6.81 11.96
CA PRO A 601 -24.68 6.90 12.64
C PRO A 601 -24.63 7.88 13.81
N ILE A 602 -25.21 9.08 13.66
CA ILE A 602 -25.13 10.15 14.68
C ILE A 602 -25.92 9.78 15.95
N PRO A 603 -27.24 9.48 15.89
CA PRO A 603 -28.01 8.97 17.04
C PRO A 603 -27.43 7.69 17.62
N PHE A 604 -26.92 6.78 16.77
CA PHE A 604 -26.29 5.56 17.24
C PHE A 604 -25.04 5.86 18.07
N ALA A 605 -24.15 6.71 17.58
CA ALA A 605 -22.95 7.09 18.30
C ALA A 605 -23.28 7.82 19.61
N GLN A 606 -24.26 8.73 19.60
CA GLN A 606 -24.74 9.40 20.81
C GLN A 606 -25.26 8.41 21.88
N LYS A 607 -26.00 7.38 21.46
CA LYS A 607 -26.58 6.37 22.37
C LYS A 607 -25.56 5.35 22.88
N TRP A 608 -24.60 4.97 22.05
CA TRP A 608 -23.70 3.83 22.30
C TRP A 608 -22.25 4.21 22.60
N ARG A 609 -21.88 5.51 22.53
CA ARG A 609 -20.57 5.98 22.96
C ARG A 609 -20.25 5.49 24.38
N GLY A 610 -19.04 4.96 24.55
CA GLY A 610 -18.58 4.37 25.81
C GLY A 610 -19.09 2.95 26.09
N LYS A 611 -20.16 2.49 25.44
CA LYS A 611 -20.66 1.10 25.54
C LYS A 611 -20.16 0.23 24.39
N ILE A 612 -20.14 0.77 23.17
CA ILE A 612 -19.57 0.12 22.00
C ILE A 612 -18.27 0.86 21.66
N TYR A 613 -17.15 0.14 21.67
CA TYR A 613 -15.83 0.71 21.38
C TYR A 613 -15.59 0.85 19.87
N ALA A 614 -15.95 -0.19 19.12
CA ALA A 614 -15.75 -0.26 17.68
C ALA A 614 -16.88 -1.03 17.00
N VAL A 615 -17.15 -0.68 15.75
CA VAL A 615 -18.07 -1.38 14.85
C VAL A 615 -17.27 -2.08 13.75
N ILE A 616 -17.46 -3.39 13.63
CA ILE A 616 -16.88 -4.25 12.61
C ILE A 616 -17.96 -4.54 11.55
N ASP A 617 -17.81 -3.91 10.39
CA ASP A 617 -18.67 -4.13 9.23
C ASP A 617 -18.13 -5.30 8.40
N ILE A 618 -18.82 -6.44 8.46
CA ILE A 618 -18.48 -7.64 7.69
C ILE A 618 -19.25 -7.75 6.37
N SER A 619 -20.03 -6.74 5.99
CA SER A 619 -20.80 -6.73 4.74
C SER A 619 -19.88 -6.61 3.51
N HIS A 620 -20.33 -7.17 2.38
CA HIS A 620 -19.57 -7.12 1.12
C HIS A 620 -19.60 -5.72 0.48
N GLU A 621 -20.79 -5.12 0.49
CA GLU A 621 -21.08 -3.85 -0.17
C GLU A 621 -20.58 -2.67 0.65
N SER A 622 -20.45 -1.50 0.02
CA SER A 622 -20.20 -0.25 0.75
C SER A 622 -21.26 -0.05 1.83
N PRO A 623 -20.91 0.46 3.03
CA PRO A 623 -21.90 0.74 4.06
C PRO A 623 -22.94 1.74 3.51
N VAL A 624 -24.21 1.54 3.86
CA VAL A 624 -25.32 2.43 3.45
C VAL A 624 -25.47 3.66 4.37
N TYR A 625 -24.37 4.02 5.02
CA TYR A 625 -24.24 5.09 6.01
C TYR A 625 -22.78 5.57 6.04
N ASP A 626 -22.53 6.80 6.52
CA ASP A 626 -21.18 7.35 6.63
C ASP A 626 -20.46 6.89 7.91
N PRO A 627 -19.41 6.04 7.82
CA PRO A 627 -18.70 5.57 8.99
C PRO A 627 -17.92 6.67 9.71
N ALA A 628 -17.52 7.75 9.01
CA ALA A 628 -16.80 8.85 9.62
C ALA A 628 -17.62 9.54 10.72
N GLN A 629 -18.95 9.47 10.63
CA GLN A 629 -19.85 9.98 11.67
C GLN A 629 -19.79 9.14 12.95
N LEU A 630 -19.59 7.82 12.85
CA LEU A 630 -19.35 6.97 14.02
C LEU A 630 -18.03 7.32 14.68
N GLU A 631 -16.97 7.50 13.88
CA GLU A 631 -15.63 7.83 14.37
C GLU A 631 -15.61 9.18 15.07
N LYS A 632 -16.25 10.21 14.49
CA LYS A 632 -16.46 11.52 15.13
C LYS A 632 -17.25 11.41 16.44
N GLY A 633 -18.17 10.46 16.53
CA GLY A 633 -18.93 10.15 17.74
C GLY A 633 -18.17 9.30 18.77
N GLY A 634 -16.91 8.95 18.51
CA GLY A 634 -16.05 8.20 19.44
C GLY A 634 -16.18 6.67 19.33
N ILE A 635 -16.75 6.15 18.23
CA ILE A 635 -16.85 4.70 17.97
C ILE A 635 -15.98 4.38 16.75
N GLN A 636 -14.95 3.56 16.90
CA GLN A 636 -14.08 3.21 15.77
C GLN A 636 -14.83 2.38 14.72
N TYR A 637 -14.44 2.50 13.44
CA TYR A 637 -15.01 1.69 12.37
C TYR A 637 -13.97 0.80 11.69
N HIS A 638 -14.30 -0.47 11.47
CA HIS A 638 -13.42 -1.46 10.82
C HIS A 638 -14.20 -2.25 9.77
N LYS A 639 -13.80 -2.16 8.50
CA LYS A 639 -14.40 -2.90 7.39
C LYS A 639 -13.66 -4.21 7.13
N LEU A 640 -14.37 -5.33 7.14
CA LEU A 640 -13.87 -6.67 6.80
C LEU A 640 -14.79 -7.34 5.77
N PRO A 641 -14.65 -7.02 4.47
CA PRO A 641 -15.63 -7.41 3.46
C PRO A 641 -15.62 -8.92 3.21
N THR A 642 -16.80 -9.54 3.30
CA THR A 642 -16.96 -11.00 3.11
C THR A 642 -18.00 -11.29 2.04
N VAL A 643 -17.93 -12.45 1.40
CA VAL A 643 -18.87 -12.84 0.35
C VAL A 643 -20.26 -13.15 0.95
N SER A 644 -21.32 -12.69 0.30
CA SER A 644 -22.69 -12.93 0.76
C SER A 644 -23.11 -14.40 0.57
N LYS A 645 -24.04 -14.87 1.40
CA LYS A 645 -24.71 -16.19 1.33
C LYS A 645 -23.82 -17.43 1.52
N ILE A 646 -22.51 -17.31 1.48
CA ILE A 646 -21.57 -18.41 1.75
C ILE A 646 -20.92 -18.26 3.15
N PRO A 647 -20.58 -19.36 3.82
CA PRO A 647 -19.84 -19.34 5.07
C PRO A 647 -18.45 -18.70 4.86
N PRO A 648 -18.00 -17.83 5.78
CA PRO A 648 -16.64 -17.29 5.77
C PRO A 648 -15.57 -18.37 5.70
N THR A 649 -14.55 -18.12 4.89
CA THR A 649 -13.37 -18.98 4.76
C THR A 649 -12.54 -19.02 6.05
N VAL A 650 -11.58 -19.95 6.12
CA VAL A 650 -10.67 -20.05 7.27
C VAL A 650 -9.80 -18.79 7.38
N ASP A 651 -9.33 -18.27 6.25
CA ASP A 651 -8.54 -17.03 6.21
C ASP A 651 -9.35 -15.82 6.68
N GLU A 652 -10.60 -15.67 6.22
CA GLU A 652 -11.47 -14.57 6.67
C GLU A 652 -11.76 -14.65 8.17
N VAL A 653 -11.97 -15.85 8.73
CA VAL A 653 -12.15 -16.02 10.19
C VAL A 653 -10.87 -15.69 10.95
N ARG A 654 -9.70 -16.12 10.48
CA ARG A 654 -8.42 -15.75 11.10
C ARG A 654 -8.21 -14.24 11.12
N ASP A 655 -8.54 -13.56 10.02
CA ASP A 655 -8.41 -12.11 9.90
C ASP A 655 -9.37 -11.39 10.86
N PHE A 656 -10.61 -11.89 10.99
CA PHE A 656 -11.58 -11.41 11.98
C PHE A 656 -11.09 -11.62 13.42
N VAL A 657 -10.62 -12.81 13.76
CA VAL A 657 -10.10 -13.13 15.10
C VAL A 657 -8.92 -12.23 15.46
N SER A 658 -8.00 -12.03 14.51
CA SER A 658 -6.84 -11.13 14.70
C SER A 658 -7.26 -9.67 14.92
N LEU A 659 -8.27 -9.20 14.19
CA LEU A 659 -8.85 -7.88 14.35
C LEU A 659 -9.48 -7.72 15.74
N VAL A 660 -10.31 -8.68 16.17
CA VAL A 660 -10.99 -8.64 17.47
C VAL A 660 -9.98 -8.69 18.61
N SER A 661 -8.99 -9.59 18.57
CA SER A 661 -8.00 -9.70 19.65
C SER A 661 -7.23 -8.39 19.85
N ARG A 662 -6.85 -7.71 18.76
CA ARG A 662 -6.25 -6.37 18.84
C ARG A 662 -7.20 -5.35 19.50
N LEU A 663 -8.47 -5.36 19.14
CA LEU A 663 -9.45 -4.43 19.71
C LEU A 663 -9.75 -4.75 21.18
N GLU A 664 -9.75 -6.01 21.61
CA GLU A 664 -9.87 -6.38 23.03
C GLU A 664 -8.66 -5.90 23.85
N GLU A 665 -7.45 -5.92 23.29
CA GLU A 665 -6.26 -5.33 23.90
C GLU A 665 -6.44 -3.81 24.07
N GLU A 666 -6.85 -3.10 23.01
CA GLU A 666 -7.15 -1.66 23.06
C GLU A 666 -8.24 -1.35 24.11
N ILE A 667 -9.35 -2.08 24.12
CA ILE A 667 -10.41 -1.93 25.14
C ILE A 667 -9.87 -2.17 26.54
N SER A 668 -8.99 -3.16 26.74
CA SER A 668 -8.42 -3.45 28.04
C SER A 668 -7.50 -2.33 28.54
N THR A 669 -6.79 -1.65 27.65
CA THR A 669 -6.00 -0.46 28.02
C THR A 669 -6.90 0.71 28.42
N VAL A 670 -7.96 0.97 27.66
CA VAL A 670 -8.91 2.07 27.95
C VAL A 670 -9.73 1.77 29.21
N SER A 671 -10.10 0.52 29.44
CA SER A 671 -10.90 0.10 30.59
C SER A 671 -10.17 0.27 31.92
N LYS A 672 -8.82 0.25 31.93
CA LYS A 672 -8.03 0.55 33.12
C LYS A 672 -8.12 2.01 33.56
N ALA A 673 -8.50 2.91 32.66
CA ALA A 673 -8.69 4.33 32.94
C ALA A 673 -10.16 4.69 33.24
N LEU A 674 -11.08 3.71 33.20
CA LEU A 674 -12.48 3.95 33.54
C LEU A 674 -12.68 3.94 35.06
N PRO A 675 -13.66 4.72 35.58
CA PRO A 675 -14.04 4.66 37.00
C PRO A 675 -14.46 3.25 37.43
N ASP A 676 -14.21 2.92 38.70
CA ASP A 676 -14.63 1.64 39.28
C ASP A 676 -16.13 1.41 39.11
N GLY A 677 -16.49 0.27 38.52
CA GLY A 677 -17.88 -0.12 38.23
C GLY A 677 -18.43 0.29 36.86
N ALA A 678 -17.66 1.00 36.03
CA ALA A 678 -18.07 1.28 34.66
C ALA A 678 -18.12 -0.02 33.81
N PRO A 679 -19.19 -0.24 33.02
CA PRO A 679 -19.30 -1.43 32.19
C PRO A 679 -18.22 -1.43 31.10
N ARG A 680 -17.53 -2.57 30.93
CA ARG A 680 -16.52 -2.75 29.89
C ARG A 680 -17.14 -2.54 28.50
N PRO A 681 -16.54 -1.67 27.64
CA PRO A 681 -17.00 -1.50 26.27
C PRO A 681 -16.90 -2.80 25.46
N VAL A 682 -17.85 -3.00 24.53
CA VAL A 682 -17.94 -4.18 23.66
C VAL A 682 -17.78 -3.81 22.18
N LEU A 683 -17.72 -4.83 21.32
CA LEU A 683 -17.56 -4.69 19.88
C LEU A 683 -18.89 -4.93 19.15
N GLY A 684 -19.31 -3.97 18.34
CA GLY A 684 -20.44 -4.13 17.44
C GLY A 684 -20.04 -4.89 16.19
N VAL A 685 -20.78 -5.93 15.80
CA VAL A 685 -20.53 -6.68 14.55
C VAL A 685 -21.80 -6.71 13.71
N HIS A 686 -21.70 -6.32 12.44
CA HIS A 686 -22.85 -6.39 11.54
C HIS A 686 -22.50 -6.84 10.13
N CYS A 687 -23.44 -7.58 9.56
CA CYS A 687 -23.58 -7.69 8.12
C CYS A 687 -24.73 -6.74 7.70
N HIS A 688 -25.69 -7.23 6.92
CA HIS A 688 -26.88 -6.44 6.60
C HIS A 688 -27.92 -6.52 7.74
N TYR A 689 -28.29 -7.73 8.17
CA TYR A 689 -29.29 -7.95 9.22
C TYR A 689 -28.73 -8.39 10.58
N GLY A 690 -27.45 -8.80 10.63
CA GLY A 690 -26.82 -9.23 11.87
C GLY A 690 -27.22 -10.64 12.33
N PHE A 691 -27.37 -11.62 11.41
CA PHE A 691 -27.72 -13.02 11.74
C PHE A 691 -26.66 -14.01 11.25
N ASN A 692 -26.71 -14.46 9.99
CA ASN A 692 -25.91 -15.61 9.53
C ASN A 692 -24.39 -15.40 9.57
N ARG A 693 -23.87 -14.44 8.77
CA ARG A 693 -22.42 -14.17 8.73
C ARG A 693 -21.94 -13.62 10.07
N THR A 694 -22.71 -12.73 10.69
CA THR A 694 -22.40 -12.17 12.01
C THR A 694 -22.29 -13.27 13.05
N GLY A 695 -23.27 -14.17 13.11
CA GLY A 695 -23.26 -15.34 13.97
C GLY A 695 -22.09 -16.25 13.69
N PHE A 696 -21.79 -16.54 12.42
CA PHE A 696 -20.64 -17.38 12.07
C PHE A 696 -19.31 -16.81 12.59
N PHE A 697 -19.04 -15.52 12.41
CA PHE A 697 -17.82 -14.90 12.93
C PHE A 697 -17.79 -14.83 14.45
N VAL A 698 -18.88 -14.41 15.07
CA VAL A 698 -18.97 -14.30 16.54
C VAL A 698 -18.81 -15.68 17.18
N THR A 699 -19.54 -16.69 16.72
CA THR A 699 -19.42 -18.07 17.22
C THR A 699 -18.03 -18.65 16.99
N SER A 700 -17.42 -18.44 15.82
CA SER A 700 -16.03 -18.84 15.55
C SER A 700 -15.06 -18.25 16.58
N TYR A 701 -15.21 -16.96 16.92
CA TYR A 701 -14.38 -16.32 17.94
C TYR A 701 -14.62 -16.89 19.34
N LEU A 702 -15.89 -17.09 19.73
CA LEU A 702 -16.24 -17.65 21.04
C LEU A 702 -15.63 -19.06 21.22
N ILE A 703 -15.61 -19.86 20.15
CA ILE A 703 -15.00 -21.19 20.15
C ILE A 703 -13.47 -21.08 20.23
N GLU A 704 -12.84 -20.30 19.34
CA GLU A 704 -11.37 -20.24 19.24
C GLU A 704 -10.68 -19.51 20.40
N LYS A 705 -11.35 -18.54 21.02
CA LYS A 705 -10.72 -17.64 22.02
C LYS A 705 -11.38 -17.65 23.40
N LYS A 706 -12.67 -17.93 23.49
CA LYS A 706 -13.41 -17.89 24.77
C LYS A 706 -13.75 -19.29 25.32
N GLY A 707 -13.32 -20.36 24.64
CA GLY A 707 -13.44 -21.74 25.12
C GLY A 707 -14.86 -22.32 25.04
N PHE A 708 -15.75 -21.73 24.23
CA PHE A 708 -17.09 -22.25 24.05
C PHE A 708 -17.06 -23.55 23.24
N SER A 709 -17.97 -24.49 23.55
CA SER A 709 -18.27 -25.59 22.64
C SER A 709 -19.01 -25.06 21.40
N VAL A 710 -18.98 -25.82 20.30
CA VAL A 710 -19.65 -25.40 19.05
C VAL A 710 -21.14 -25.13 19.29
N GLN A 711 -21.84 -26.05 19.95
CA GLN A 711 -23.25 -25.88 20.29
C GLN A 711 -23.46 -24.73 21.27
N GLY A 712 -22.64 -24.62 22.33
CA GLY A 712 -22.76 -23.55 23.32
C GLY A 712 -22.58 -22.15 22.71
N ALA A 713 -21.68 -21.99 21.73
CA ALA A 713 -21.52 -20.73 21.02
C ALA A 713 -22.76 -20.39 20.15
N ILE A 714 -23.33 -21.38 19.47
CA ILE A 714 -24.55 -21.22 18.65
C ILE A 714 -25.73 -20.83 19.55
N ASP A 715 -25.92 -21.52 20.66
CA ASP A 715 -27.00 -21.28 21.61
C ASP A 715 -26.90 -19.87 22.25
N GLU A 716 -25.69 -19.46 22.63
CA GLU A 716 -25.43 -18.11 23.16
C GLU A 716 -25.77 -17.03 22.10
N PHE A 717 -25.40 -17.27 20.84
CA PHE A 717 -25.74 -16.34 19.76
C PHE A 717 -27.25 -16.28 19.51
N GLU A 718 -27.95 -17.41 19.52
CA GLU A 718 -29.40 -17.48 19.36
C GLU A 718 -30.12 -16.78 20.50
N LYS A 719 -29.72 -17.03 21.75
CA LYS A 719 -30.27 -16.40 22.95
C LYS A 719 -30.16 -14.88 22.90
N CYS A 720 -29.00 -14.35 22.53
CA CYS A 720 -28.76 -12.91 22.48
C CYS A 720 -29.33 -12.25 21.23
N ARG A 721 -29.43 -12.98 20.12
CA ARG A 721 -29.86 -12.50 18.79
C ARG A 721 -30.85 -13.46 18.13
N PHE A 722 -32.02 -13.63 18.73
CA PHE A 722 -33.06 -14.53 18.24
C PHE A 722 -33.47 -14.25 16.78
N PRO A 723 -33.62 -15.27 15.90
CA PRO A 723 -33.52 -16.72 16.13
C PRO A 723 -32.13 -17.31 15.84
N GLY A 724 -31.06 -16.54 16.02
CA GLY A 724 -29.68 -16.99 15.77
C GLY A 724 -29.32 -17.11 14.28
N ILE A 725 -28.46 -18.07 13.97
CA ILE A 725 -28.04 -18.37 12.60
C ILE A 725 -29.19 -19.10 11.89
N LYS A 726 -29.74 -18.48 10.84
CA LYS A 726 -30.95 -18.94 10.14
C LYS A 726 -30.68 -19.97 9.04
N HIS A 727 -29.43 -20.06 8.58
CA HIS A 727 -29.07 -20.92 7.46
C HIS A 727 -28.25 -22.12 7.96
N GLU A 728 -28.79 -23.32 7.75
CA GLU A 728 -28.21 -24.59 8.20
C GLU A 728 -26.78 -24.78 7.69
N HIS A 729 -26.50 -24.44 6.43
CA HIS A 729 -25.15 -24.61 5.87
C HIS A 729 -24.06 -23.78 6.58
N PHE A 730 -24.42 -22.70 7.28
CA PHE A 730 -23.49 -21.98 8.15
C PHE A 730 -23.23 -22.76 9.45
N ILE A 731 -24.29 -23.34 10.03
CA ILE A 731 -24.21 -24.18 11.24
C ILE A 731 -23.39 -25.43 10.95
N ASP A 732 -23.70 -26.14 9.86
CA ASP A 732 -22.97 -27.34 9.43
C ASP A 732 -21.48 -27.04 9.23
N THR A 733 -21.16 -25.88 8.64
CA THR A 733 -19.78 -25.47 8.43
C THR A 733 -19.06 -25.19 9.76
N LEU A 734 -19.74 -24.64 10.78
CA LEU A 734 -19.16 -24.49 12.13
C LEU A 734 -18.86 -25.86 12.75
N PHE A 735 -19.80 -26.81 12.67
CA PHE A 735 -19.58 -28.17 13.15
C PHE A 735 -18.42 -28.84 12.41
N VAL A 736 -18.39 -28.80 11.07
CA VAL A 736 -17.29 -29.38 10.28
C VAL A 736 -15.95 -28.74 10.62
N ARG A 737 -15.91 -27.42 10.86
CA ARG A 737 -14.68 -26.69 11.14
C ARG A 737 -14.12 -26.97 12.54
N TYR A 738 -14.99 -27.12 13.53
CA TYR A 738 -14.60 -27.21 14.94
C TYR A 738 -14.89 -28.59 15.57
N CYS A 739 -15.27 -29.59 14.77
CA CYS A 739 -15.41 -30.97 15.23
C CYS A 739 -14.04 -31.55 15.60
N VAL A 740 -13.92 -31.98 16.86
CA VAL A 740 -12.71 -32.60 17.40
C VAL A 740 -12.49 -33.96 16.74
N GLY A 741 -11.34 -34.18 16.10
CA GLY A 741 -10.95 -35.47 15.51
C GLY A 741 -11.19 -35.64 14.01
N LEU A 742 -11.73 -34.62 13.31
CA LEU A 742 -11.97 -34.68 11.87
C LEU A 742 -10.67 -34.45 11.07
N GLN A 743 -9.95 -35.51 10.70
CA GLN A 743 -8.83 -35.41 9.74
C GLN A 743 -9.36 -35.36 8.31
N ARG A 744 -9.17 -34.25 7.60
CA ARG A 744 -9.43 -34.19 6.16
C ARG A 744 -8.37 -35.00 5.42
N ALA A 745 -8.77 -36.10 4.79
CA ALA A 745 -7.91 -36.81 3.84
C ALA A 745 -7.50 -35.86 2.69
N SER A 746 -6.26 -35.96 2.21
CA SER A 746 -5.81 -35.16 1.06
C SER A 746 -6.62 -35.53 -0.17
N THR A 747 -7.29 -34.54 -0.77
CA THR A 747 -7.97 -34.71 -2.05
C THR A 747 -6.94 -35.01 -3.14
N LEU A 748 -7.16 -36.08 -3.91
CA LEU A 748 -6.32 -36.52 -5.04
C LEU A 748 -6.26 -35.49 -6.18
#